data_AF-A0A3B9MTV5-F1
#
_entry.id   AF-A0A3B9MTV5-F1
#
_cell.length_a   1.000
_cell.length_b   1.000
_cell.length_c   1.000
_cell.angle_alpha   90.00
_cell.angle_beta   90.00
_cell.angle_gamma   90.00
#
_symmetry.space_group_name_H-M   'P 1'
#
loop_
_entity.id
_entity.type
_entity.pdbx_description
1 polymer ?
#
loop_
_entity_poly.entity_id
_entity_poly.type
_entity_poly.pdbx_seq_one_letter_code
_entity_poly.pdbx_strand_id
1 'polypeptide(L)'
;MKMQKENKVLYWLCFGLLIVLYLIATIFTAVASRSEEVIRIGVNVIPMASFAGIFSPLANICIVFLVLFYEKPGFILSFIALFVAFPRVIISIIISHNWGSLSGLFGNIFTIVAIIAIYSYSKKIKNLQTAEVEHYKEQQKLAQHLFEQTATALVNAIDAKDTYSHGHSLRVAEYSEKIARQMGKSEEECYKIYYSALLHDVGKIGISDTIINKNGKLTDEEYEIIKTHPVMGNQILTSISEYPYISIGAHYHHERYDGKGYPDGLKGDDIPEIARIISVADAYDAMTSTRSYRNTVPQQIAREEIVKGAGTQFDPEIAMIMRRIIDEDNEYKLRERIKLKGLSANNELDCNEFADVISDGIWVNQHLCRIQFDYIPKKGTDGKPGFILFDSLDARFHSDDKTAEELNNYEYLRIIKCEEIENAGVRKIERKIVGLKDDSEKGAVSDERHMVISAVKVRDHVLLRLEDEDKTEEITIALPDSVRYCYIGITGSDCIIKDVVTDREEDPVKDVYIKRIAEEISYIDGPEGDIPNIQINGYRSDATEGIPITDGLTITFHTMSLPTARLVWHCPFVSIYSSGDKKVKGENFKEYALVRFDGENWDSNDISDNRMIINQTDNFGGWDVWKEENKKGYDAVVKFQRKDNKIITTTENLGIFIKDTTLITDGNKELYAALTGDQVALTNIKIKH
;
A
#
# COMPACT_ATOMS: atom_id res chain seq x y z
N MET A 1 -8.06 26.77 -4.06
CA MET A 1 -9.54 26.96 -4.21
C MET A 1 -10.08 28.36 -3.88
N LYS A 2 -9.47 29.16 -2.98
CA LYS A 2 -9.95 30.53 -2.66
C LYS A 2 -9.68 31.57 -3.77
N MET A 3 -8.53 31.48 -4.45
CA MET A 3 -8.14 32.35 -5.58
C MET A 3 -9.02 32.23 -6.84
N GLN A 4 -9.79 31.16 -7.01
CA GLN A 4 -10.70 30.99 -8.17
C GLN A 4 -12.06 31.68 -7.98
N LYS A 5 -12.43 32.06 -6.74
CA LYS A 5 -13.74 32.68 -6.45
C LYS A 5 -13.72 34.21 -6.63
N GLU A 6 -12.64 34.87 -6.22
CA GLU A 6 -12.50 36.33 -6.34
C GLU A 6 -12.45 36.80 -7.80
N ASN A 7 -11.80 36.02 -8.69
CA ASN A 7 -11.78 36.31 -10.12
C ASN A 7 -13.15 36.20 -10.80
N LYS A 8 -14.09 35.40 -10.27
CA LYS A 8 -15.42 35.26 -10.89
C LYS A 8 -16.30 36.48 -10.66
N VAL A 9 -16.21 37.12 -9.50
CA VAL A 9 -17.00 38.33 -9.20
C VAL A 9 -16.52 39.49 -10.08
N LEU A 10 -15.21 39.70 -10.15
CA LEU A 10 -14.62 40.73 -11.00
C LEU A 10 -14.91 40.48 -12.50
N TYR A 11 -14.85 39.22 -12.94
CA TYR A 11 -15.18 38.82 -14.30
C TYR A 11 -16.60 39.25 -14.70
N TRP A 12 -17.61 38.95 -13.88
CA TRP A 12 -19.00 39.31 -14.17
C TRP A 12 -19.28 40.82 -14.00
N LEU A 13 -18.57 41.50 -13.10
CA LEU A 13 -18.66 42.96 -12.97
C LEU A 13 -18.16 43.67 -14.24
N CYS A 14 -17.00 43.25 -14.77
CA CYS A 14 -16.48 43.80 -16.02
C CYS A 14 -17.36 43.43 -17.22
N PHE A 15 -17.99 42.25 -17.21
CA PHE A 15 -18.96 41.85 -18.24
C PHE A 15 -20.17 42.80 -18.24
N GLY A 16 -20.75 43.03 -17.05
CA GLY A 16 -21.85 43.97 -16.87
C GLY A 16 -21.48 45.40 -17.27
N LEU A 17 -20.28 45.86 -16.93
CA LEU A 17 -19.79 47.19 -17.28
C LEU A 17 -19.74 47.41 -18.81
N LEU A 18 -19.22 46.44 -19.58
CA LEU A 18 -19.18 46.54 -21.04
C LEU A 18 -20.58 46.60 -21.66
N ILE A 19 -21.56 45.91 -21.06
CA ILE A 19 -22.96 45.96 -21.49
C ILE A 19 -23.54 47.35 -21.21
N VAL A 20 -23.31 47.89 -20.01
CA VAL A 20 -23.77 49.22 -19.64
C VAL A 20 -23.16 50.28 -20.56
N LEU A 21 -21.86 50.21 -20.84
CA LEU A 21 -21.18 51.11 -21.78
C LEU A 21 -21.74 51.00 -23.20
N TYR A 22 -22.02 49.78 -23.67
CA TYR A 22 -22.70 49.57 -24.95
C TYR A 22 -24.08 50.23 -25.01
N LEU A 23 -24.91 50.03 -23.97
CA LEU A 23 -26.25 50.61 -23.90
C LEU A 23 -26.19 52.14 -23.86
N ILE A 24 -25.29 52.70 -23.04
CA ILE A 24 -25.05 54.14 -22.95
C ILE A 24 -24.65 54.70 -24.32
N ALA A 25 -23.64 54.13 -24.97
CA ALA A 25 -23.18 54.57 -26.28
C ALA A 25 -24.31 54.46 -27.34
N THR A 26 -25.13 53.41 -27.28
CA THR A 26 -26.28 53.21 -28.18
C THR A 26 -27.38 54.25 -27.96
N ILE A 27 -27.65 54.62 -26.72
CA ILE A 27 -28.61 55.69 -26.36
C ILE A 27 -28.07 57.04 -26.84
N PHE A 28 -26.82 57.37 -26.56
CA PHE A 28 -26.19 58.62 -27.01
C PHE A 28 -26.14 58.73 -28.54
N THR A 29 -25.84 57.64 -29.24
CA THR A 29 -25.91 57.58 -30.71
C THR A 29 -27.30 57.97 -31.22
N ALA A 30 -28.34 57.48 -30.56
CA ALA A 30 -29.72 57.73 -30.95
C ALA A 30 -30.23 59.13 -30.63
N VAL A 31 -29.82 59.69 -29.50
CA VAL A 31 -30.15 61.06 -29.11
C VAL A 31 -29.41 62.03 -30.03
N ALA A 32 -28.11 61.81 -30.25
CA ALA A 32 -27.30 62.64 -31.14
C ALA A 32 -27.83 62.62 -32.58
N SER A 33 -28.22 61.45 -33.12
CA SER A 33 -28.70 61.33 -34.51
C SER A 33 -30.07 61.96 -34.78
N ARG A 34 -30.85 62.26 -33.72
CA ARG A 34 -32.16 62.92 -33.80
C ARG A 34 -32.13 64.38 -33.35
N SER A 35 -31.01 64.86 -32.82
CA SER A 35 -30.87 66.21 -32.31
C SER A 35 -30.56 67.18 -33.44
N GLU A 36 -31.38 68.23 -33.57
CA GLU A 36 -31.15 69.38 -34.45
C GLU A 36 -30.30 70.45 -33.77
N GLU A 37 -29.87 70.21 -32.53
CA GLU A 37 -29.04 71.14 -31.76
C GLU A 37 -27.62 71.20 -32.29
N VAL A 38 -26.98 72.36 -32.09
CA VAL A 38 -25.61 72.61 -32.53
C VAL A 38 -24.74 73.04 -31.34
N ILE A 39 -23.54 72.48 -31.25
CA ILE A 39 -22.56 72.83 -30.23
C ILE A 39 -21.62 73.88 -30.83
N ARG A 40 -21.53 75.05 -30.17
CA ARG A 40 -20.59 76.12 -30.57
C ARG A 40 -19.30 75.98 -29.79
N ILE A 41 -18.18 75.79 -30.50
CA ILE A 41 -16.83 75.80 -29.94
C ILE A 41 -16.06 76.91 -30.64
N GLY A 42 -15.88 78.04 -29.96
CA GLY A 42 -15.31 79.25 -30.56
C GLY A 42 -16.18 79.75 -31.73
N VAL A 43 -15.60 79.85 -32.92
CA VAL A 43 -16.28 80.31 -34.15
C VAL A 43 -16.94 79.16 -34.94
N ASN A 44 -16.65 77.91 -34.58
CA ASN A 44 -17.11 76.74 -35.30
C ASN A 44 -18.42 76.19 -34.69
N VAL A 45 -19.34 75.79 -35.56
CA VAL A 45 -20.63 75.20 -35.20
C VAL A 45 -20.60 73.73 -35.61
N ILE A 46 -20.68 72.82 -34.64
CA ILE A 46 -20.69 71.38 -34.90
C ILE A 46 -22.11 70.86 -34.64
N PRO A 47 -22.77 70.23 -35.63
CA PRO A 47 -24.06 69.57 -35.41
C PRO A 47 -23.95 68.45 -34.39
N MET A 48 -24.91 68.34 -33.47
CA MET A 48 -24.94 67.26 -32.49
C MET A 48 -25.01 65.87 -33.18
N ALA A 49 -25.63 65.79 -34.36
CA ALA A 49 -25.64 64.61 -35.22
C ALA A 49 -24.24 64.09 -35.60
N SER A 50 -23.21 64.93 -35.66
CA SER A 50 -21.83 64.51 -35.94
C SER A 50 -21.24 63.62 -34.84
N PHE A 51 -21.72 63.76 -33.59
CA PHE A 51 -21.28 62.92 -32.46
C PHE A 51 -21.88 61.50 -32.52
N ALA A 52 -22.98 61.28 -33.25
CA ALA A 52 -23.51 59.94 -33.47
C ALA A 52 -22.49 59.03 -34.19
N GLY A 53 -21.66 59.61 -35.07
CA GLY A 53 -20.54 58.93 -35.72
C GLY A 53 -19.39 58.56 -34.78
N ILE A 54 -19.34 59.09 -33.56
CA ILE A 54 -18.36 58.75 -32.52
C ILE A 54 -18.91 57.66 -31.58
N PHE A 55 -20.16 57.82 -31.14
CA PHE A 55 -20.78 56.88 -30.21
C PHE A 55 -21.11 55.52 -30.84
N SER A 56 -21.43 55.47 -32.14
CA SER A 56 -21.73 54.22 -32.83
C SER A 56 -20.52 53.27 -32.92
N PRO A 57 -19.32 53.72 -33.35
CA PRO A 57 -18.11 52.90 -33.27
C PRO A 57 -17.76 52.48 -31.83
N LEU A 58 -17.96 53.35 -30.85
CA LEU A 58 -17.70 53.02 -29.44
C LEU A 58 -18.60 51.88 -28.94
N ALA A 59 -19.87 51.87 -29.36
CA ALA A 59 -20.79 50.77 -29.08
C ALA A 59 -20.33 49.45 -29.73
N ASN A 60 -19.90 49.49 -31.00
CA ASN A 60 -19.39 48.32 -31.71
C ASN A 60 -18.07 47.79 -31.10
N ILE A 61 -17.20 48.67 -30.62
CA ILE A 61 -16.00 48.28 -29.86
C ILE A 61 -16.39 47.52 -28.59
N CYS A 62 -17.36 48.00 -27.80
CA CYS A 62 -17.79 47.31 -26.58
C CYS A 62 -18.24 45.86 -26.86
N ILE A 63 -18.97 45.66 -27.96
CA ILE A 63 -19.43 44.35 -28.44
C ILE A 63 -18.25 43.46 -28.89
N VAL A 64 -17.27 44.00 -29.61
CA VAL A 64 -16.06 43.25 -29.97
C VAL A 64 -15.27 42.81 -28.72
N PHE A 65 -15.15 43.70 -27.74
CA PHE A 65 -14.53 43.40 -26.45
C PHE A 65 -15.30 42.32 -25.68
N LEU A 66 -16.63 42.32 -25.74
CA LEU A 66 -17.44 41.24 -25.18
C LEU A 66 -17.03 39.88 -25.78
N VAL A 67 -16.83 39.78 -27.10
CA VAL A 67 -16.43 38.53 -27.74
C VAL A 67 -14.99 38.14 -27.40
N LEU A 68 -14.08 39.11 -27.38
CA LEU A 68 -12.66 38.88 -27.08
C LEU A 68 -12.44 38.34 -25.66
N PHE A 69 -13.11 38.92 -24.67
CA PHE A 69 -12.87 38.60 -23.25
C PHE A 69 -13.85 37.56 -22.69
N TYR A 70 -15.03 37.42 -23.30
CA TYR A 70 -16.11 36.58 -22.76
C TYR A 70 -16.58 35.51 -23.74
N GLU A 71 -15.81 35.20 -24.78
CA GLU A 71 -16.00 34.06 -25.70
C GLU A 71 -17.47 33.85 -26.12
N LYS A 72 -18.07 32.71 -25.74
CA LYS A 72 -19.42 32.28 -26.12
C LYS A 72 -20.54 33.20 -25.60
N PRO A 73 -20.64 33.53 -24.29
CA PRO A 73 -21.66 34.48 -23.83
C PRO A 73 -21.48 35.87 -24.44
N GLY A 74 -20.23 36.31 -24.61
CA GLY A 74 -19.90 37.55 -25.32
C GLY A 74 -20.39 37.54 -26.77
N PHE A 75 -20.13 36.47 -27.51
CA PHE A 75 -20.57 36.28 -28.90
C PHE A 75 -22.09 36.25 -29.05
N ILE A 76 -22.80 35.48 -28.22
CA ILE A 76 -24.26 35.39 -28.26
C ILE A 76 -24.89 36.76 -28.00
N LEU A 77 -24.45 37.45 -26.94
CA LEU A 77 -24.99 38.75 -26.58
C LEU A 77 -24.69 39.81 -27.64
N SER A 78 -23.48 39.78 -28.18
CA SER A 78 -23.03 40.67 -29.24
C SER A 78 -23.84 40.51 -30.53
N PHE A 79 -24.13 39.27 -30.89
CA PHE A 79 -24.95 38.94 -32.06
C PHE A 79 -26.40 39.42 -31.88
N ILE A 80 -26.99 39.20 -30.70
CA ILE A 80 -28.33 39.71 -30.35
C ILE A 80 -28.36 41.24 -30.38
N ALA A 81 -27.36 41.90 -29.79
CA ALA A 81 -27.27 43.36 -29.72
C ALA A 81 -27.22 43.98 -31.13
N LEU A 82 -26.42 43.41 -32.04
CA LEU A 82 -26.38 43.84 -33.43
C LEU A 82 -27.70 43.56 -34.15
N PHE A 83 -28.29 42.37 -33.97
CA PHE A 83 -29.59 42.00 -34.58
C PHE A 83 -30.69 42.99 -34.22
N VAL A 84 -30.77 43.42 -32.95
CA VAL A 84 -31.73 44.44 -32.49
C VAL A 84 -31.42 45.83 -33.08
N ALA A 85 -30.15 46.14 -33.37
CA ALA A 85 -29.75 47.42 -33.94
C ALA A 85 -30.10 47.58 -35.44
N PHE A 86 -30.17 46.48 -36.22
CA PHE A 86 -30.43 46.53 -37.67
C PHE A 86 -31.78 47.17 -38.05
N PRO A 87 -32.93 46.72 -37.51
CA PRO A 87 -34.23 47.32 -37.83
C PRO A 87 -34.26 48.83 -37.54
N ARG A 88 -33.57 49.26 -36.48
CA ARG A 88 -33.48 50.68 -36.10
C ARG A 88 -32.75 51.52 -37.14
N VAL A 89 -31.60 51.04 -37.63
CA VAL A 89 -30.83 51.72 -38.67
C VAL A 89 -31.62 51.78 -39.98
N ILE A 90 -32.31 50.69 -40.34
CA ILE A 90 -33.16 50.63 -41.54
C ILE A 90 -34.33 51.62 -41.45
N ILE A 91 -35.03 51.67 -40.32
CA ILE A 91 -36.11 52.62 -40.07
C ILE A 91 -35.60 54.07 -40.17
N SER A 92 -34.41 54.36 -39.64
CA SER A 92 -33.79 55.69 -39.73
C SER A 92 -33.48 56.12 -41.17
N ILE A 93 -33.15 55.18 -42.06
CA ILE A 93 -32.86 55.47 -43.47
C ILE A 93 -34.18 55.69 -44.24
N ILE A 94 -35.16 54.80 -44.06
CA ILE A 94 -36.40 54.78 -44.86
C ILE A 94 -37.39 55.85 -44.41
N ILE A 95 -37.66 55.96 -43.10
CA ILE A 95 -38.71 56.84 -42.59
C ILE A 95 -38.16 58.25 -42.37
N SER A 96 -36.99 58.36 -41.73
CA SER A 96 -36.39 59.66 -41.38
C SER A 96 -35.53 60.28 -42.48
N HIS A 97 -35.38 59.62 -43.64
CA HIS A 97 -34.57 60.08 -44.78
C HIS A 97 -33.11 60.46 -44.41
N ASN A 98 -32.59 59.90 -43.32
CA ASN A 98 -31.26 60.22 -42.81
C ASN A 98 -30.21 59.31 -43.49
N TRP A 99 -29.78 59.71 -44.69
CA TRP A 99 -28.78 58.98 -45.47
C TRP A 99 -27.42 58.83 -44.77
N GLY A 100 -27.13 59.66 -43.75
CA GLY A 100 -25.93 59.51 -42.92
C GLY A 100 -25.88 58.18 -42.14
N SER A 101 -27.05 57.60 -41.83
CA SER A 101 -27.19 56.30 -41.16
C SER A 101 -26.74 55.10 -42.02
N LEU A 102 -26.53 55.30 -43.32
CA LEU A 102 -26.01 54.26 -44.23
C LEU A 102 -24.61 53.78 -43.80
N SER A 103 -23.77 54.69 -43.27
CA SER A 103 -22.45 54.35 -42.72
C SER A 103 -22.53 53.39 -41.52
N GLY A 104 -23.56 53.54 -40.67
CA GLY A 104 -23.80 52.67 -39.52
C GLY A 104 -24.23 51.25 -39.92
N LEU A 105 -24.94 51.11 -41.06
CA LEU A 105 -25.29 49.81 -41.62
C LEU A 105 -24.03 49.03 -42.02
N PHE A 106 -23.12 49.67 -42.76
CA PHE A 106 -21.83 49.09 -43.12
C PHE A 106 -20.95 48.80 -41.89
N GLY A 107 -20.94 49.70 -40.91
CA GLY A 107 -20.25 49.51 -39.63
C GLY A 107 -20.74 48.27 -38.87
N ASN A 108 -22.05 48.04 -38.81
CA ASN A 108 -22.62 46.86 -38.14
C ASN A 108 -22.34 45.57 -38.90
N ILE A 109 -22.43 45.58 -40.24
CA ILE A 109 -22.06 44.43 -41.09
C ILE A 109 -20.59 44.07 -40.88
N PHE A 110 -19.69 45.06 -40.91
CA PHE A 110 -18.27 44.86 -40.64
C PHE A 110 -18.03 44.28 -39.24
N THR A 111 -18.75 44.79 -38.24
CA THR A 111 -18.65 44.31 -36.85
C THR A 111 -19.11 42.86 -36.71
N ILE A 112 -20.18 42.43 -37.41
CA ILE A 112 -20.59 41.01 -37.46
C ILE A 112 -19.45 40.14 -38.00
N VAL A 113 -18.87 40.52 -39.14
CA VAL A 113 -17.78 39.76 -39.76
C VAL A 113 -16.57 39.69 -38.81
N ALA A 114 -16.21 40.81 -38.19
CA ALA A 114 -15.11 40.88 -37.24
C ALA A 114 -15.34 39.95 -36.03
N ILE A 115 -16.55 39.94 -35.46
CA ILE A 115 -16.88 39.11 -34.30
C ILE A 115 -16.85 37.63 -34.64
N ILE A 116 -17.37 37.23 -35.81
CA ILE A 116 -17.31 35.84 -36.29
C ILE A 116 -15.85 35.41 -36.50
N ALA A 117 -15.04 36.26 -37.14
CA ALA A 117 -13.63 35.99 -37.37
C ALA A 117 -12.84 35.85 -36.05
N ILE A 118 -13.02 36.79 -35.13
CA ILE A 118 -12.38 36.78 -33.80
C ILE A 118 -12.78 35.54 -33.01
N TYR A 119 -14.07 35.21 -32.94
CA TYR A 119 -14.55 34.03 -32.21
C TYR A 119 -14.04 32.72 -32.84
N SER A 120 -13.99 32.65 -34.16
CA SER A 120 -13.48 31.47 -34.86
C SER A 120 -11.97 31.29 -34.65
N TYR A 121 -11.21 32.40 -34.64
CA TYR A 121 -9.77 32.40 -34.41
C TYR A 121 -9.42 32.06 -32.95
N SER A 122 -10.13 32.65 -31.98
CA SER A 122 -9.92 32.33 -30.56
C SER A 122 -10.22 30.88 -30.24
N LYS A 123 -11.30 30.32 -30.81
CA LYS A 123 -11.62 28.88 -30.70
C LYS A 123 -10.52 28.02 -31.32
N LYS A 124 -9.98 28.40 -32.48
CA LYS A 124 -8.90 27.65 -33.14
C LYS A 124 -7.62 27.65 -32.30
N ILE A 125 -7.21 28.78 -31.73
CA ILE A 125 -6.04 28.88 -30.85
C ILE A 125 -6.20 27.97 -29.63
N LYS A 126 -7.36 28.03 -28.95
CA LYS A 126 -7.62 27.21 -27.76
C LYS A 126 -7.55 25.72 -28.08
N ASN A 127 -8.13 25.31 -29.20
CA ASN A 127 -8.04 23.91 -29.66
C ASN A 127 -6.61 23.49 -29.96
N LEU A 128 -5.80 24.36 -30.59
CA LEU A 128 -4.38 24.07 -30.87
C LEU A 128 -3.57 23.95 -29.57
N GLN A 129 -3.78 24.85 -28.60
CA GLN A 129 -3.13 24.80 -27.29
C GLN A 129 -3.50 23.53 -26.52
N THR A 130 -4.79 23.16 -26.51
CA THR A 130 -5.22 21.91 -25.87
C THR A 130 -4.59 20.71 -26.55
N ALA A 131 -4.60 20.65 -27.89
CA ALA A 131 -4.00 19.56 -28.65
C ALA A 131 -2.48 19.46 -28.42
N GLU A 132 -1.79 20.58 -28.31
CA GLU A 132 -0.35 20.63 -28.00
C GLU A 132 -0.07 20.09 -26.58
N VAL A 133 -0.85 20.50 -25.58
CA VAL A 133 -0.74 19.99 -24.21
C VAL A 133 -1.04 18.48 -24.15
N GLU A 134 -2.07 18.01 -24.87
CA GLU A 134 -2.39 16.58 -24.97
C GLU A 134 -1.25 15.81 -25.63
N HIS A 135 -0.68 16.35 -26.72
CA HIS A 135 0.44 15.74 -27.41
C HIS A 135 1.69 15.61 -26.53
N TYR A 136 2.05 16.65 -25.77
CA TYR A 136 3.17 16.56 -24.83
C TYR A 136 2.92 15.52 -23.73
N LYS A 137 1.68 15.41 -23.22
CA LYS A 137 1.31 14.38 -22.24
C LYS A 137 1.42 12.97 -22.83
N GLU A 138 1.01 12.78 -24.08
CA GLU A 138 1.15 11.50 -24.78
C GLU A 138 2.62 11.13 -24.99
N GLN A 139 3.45 12.08 -25.42
CA GLN A 139 4.89 11.87 -25.57
C GLN A 139 5.55 11.51 -24.23
N GLN A 140 5.18 12.19 -23.14
CA GLN A 140 5.68 11.89 -21.80
C GLN A 140 5.30 10.47 -21.36
N LYS A 141 4.05 10.06 -21.58
CA LYS A 141 3.59 8.70 -21.28
C LYS A 141 4.33 7.65 -22.10
N LEU A 142 4.56 7.91 -23.39
CA LEU A 142 5.29 6.99 -24.26
C LEU A 142 6.75 6.84 -23.81
N ALA A 143 7.42 7.95 -23.48
CA ALA A 143 8.79 7.92 -22.98
C ALA A 143 8.89 7.16 -21.67
N GLN A 144 7.95 7.38 -20.75
CA GLN A 144 7.85 6.62 -19.51
C GLN A 144 7.68 5.13 -19.80
N HIS A 145 6.68 4.74 -20.62
CA HIS A 145 6.43 3.34 -20.91
C HIS A 145 7.64 2.63 -21.55
N LEU A 146 8.34 3.30 -22.47
CA LEU A 146 9.57 2.78 -23.08
C LEU A 146 10.67 2.57 -22.04
N PHE A 147 10.83 3.49 -21.10
CA PHE A 147 11.78 3.36 -20.00
C PHE A 147 11.43 2.16 -19.11
N GLU A 148 10.16 1.99 -18.72
CA GLU A 148 9.71 0.86 -17.90
C GLU A 148 9.94 -0.48 -18.60
N GLN A 149 9.63 -0.57 -19.90
CA GLN A 149 9.89 -1.77 -20.70
C GLN A 149 11.39 -2.07 -20.81
N THR A 150 12.22 -1.05 -20.99
CA THR A 150 13.68 -1.21 -21.11
C THR A 150 14.29 -1.63 -19.78
N ALA A 151 13.89 -1.02 -18.67
CA ALA A 151 14.33 -1.40 -17.33
C ALA A 151 13.94 -2.85 -17.02
N THR A 152 12.70 -3.25 -17.33
CA THR A 152 12.22 -4.63 -17.16
C THR A 152 13.03 -5.61 -18.02
N ALA A 153 13.34 -5.26 -19.27
CA ALA A 153 14.16 -6.08 -20.14
C ALA A 153 15.58 -6.28 -19.60
N LEU A 154 16.19 -5.25 -19.01
CA LEU A 154 17.50 -5.34 -18.34
C LEU A 154 17.44 -6.28 -17.13
N VAL A 155 16.41 -6.16 -16.29
CA VAL A 155 16.19 -7.07 -15.15
C VAL A 155 16.05 -8.50 -15.61
N ASN A 156 15.22 -8.76 -16.61
CA ASN A 156 15.06 -10.11 -17.17
C ASN A 156 16.38 -10.68 -17.72
N ALA A 157 17.26 -9.83 -18.27
CA ALA A 157 18.57 -10.26 -18.74
C ALA A 157 19.52 -10.62 -17.58
N ILE A 158 19.46 -9.90 -16.45
CA ILE A 158 20.20 -10.23 -15.22
C ILE A 158 19.68 -11.56 -14.65
N ASP A 159 18.37 -11.70 -14.50
CA ASP A 159 17.71 -12.91 -14.00
C ASP A 159 17.99 -14.15 -14.85
N ALA A 160 18.14 -13.98 -16.17
CA ALA A 160 18.52 -15.08 -17.06
C ALA A 160 19.96 -15.56 -16.82
N LYS A 161 20.82 -14.71 -16.24
CA LYS A 161 22.23 -15.00 -15.96
C LYS A 161 22.45 -15.51 -14.54
N ASP A 162 21.75 -14.92 -13.56
CA ASP A 162 21.75 -15.33 -12.15
C ASP A 162 20.53 -16.21 -11.87
N THR A 163 20.74 -17.52 -12.01
CA THR A 163 19.66 -18.52 -11.87
C THR A 163 19.03 -18.57 -10.47
N TYR A 164 19.65 -17.92 -9.47
CA TYR A 164 19.20 -17.91 -8.08
C TYR A 164 18.52 -16.60 -7.65
N SER A 165 18.53 -15.56 -8.49
CA SER A 165 17.94 -14.26 -8.17
C SER A 165 16.60 -13.98 -8.88
N HIS A 166 15.93 -14.99 -9.43
CA HIS A 166 14.73 -14.74 -10.24
C HIS A 166 13.65 -13.95 -9.47
N GLY A 167 13.25 -12.80 -10.03
CA GLY A 167 12.27 -11.89 -9.40
C GLY A 167 12.77 -11.17 -8.15
N HIS A 168 14.05 -11.30 -7.78
CA HIS A 168 14.67 -10.63 -6.64
C HIS A 168 14.59 -9.10 -6.77
N SER A 169 15.08 -8.55 -7.87
CA SER A 169 15.12 -7.11 -8.08
C SER A 169 13.74 -6.47 -8.05
N LEU A 170 12.71 -7.19 -8.51
CA LEU A 170 11.32 -6.75 -8.43
C LEU A 170 10.85 -6.67 -6.97
N ARG A 171 11.10 -7.71 -6.16
CA ARG A 171 10.72 -7.70 -4.73
C ARG A 171 11.46 -6.62 -3.95
N VAL A 172 12.77 -6.45 -4.20
CA VAL A 172 13.56 -5.36 -3.59
C VAL A 172 12.99 -4.00 -3.96
N ALA A 173 12.56 -3.82 -5.22
CA ALA A 173 11.91 -2.58 -5.67
C ALA A 173 10.57 -2.33 -4.96
N GLU A 174 9.72 -3.35 -4.85
CA GLU A 174 8.45 -3.26 -4.13
C GLU A 174 8.64 -2.95 -2.63
N TYR A 175 9.62 -3.58 -1.98
CA TYR A 175 9.93 -3.33 -0.57
C TYR A 175 10.50 -1.92 -0.38
N SER A 176 11.40 -1.48 -1.26
CA SER A 176 11.97 -0.12 -1.24
C SER A 176 10.89 0.95 -1.42
N GLU A 177 9.94 0.74 -2.34
CA GLU A 177 8.82 1.65 -2.55
C GLU A 177 7.89 1.71 -1.33
N LYS A 178 7.60 0.55 -0.71
CA LYS A 178 6.80 0.50 0.52
C LYS A 178 7.46 1.27 1.67
N ILE A 179 8.77 1.10 1.85
CA ILE A 179 9.55 1.86 2.84
C ILE A 179 9.45 3.36 2.54
N ALA A 180 9.73 3.77 1.30
CA ALA A 180 9.67 5.18 0.88
C ALA A 180 8.29 5.81 1.14
N ARG A 181 7.22 5.06 0.86
CA ARG A 181 5.85 5.52 1.10
C ARG A 181 5.56 5.67 2.60
N GLN A 182 6.06 4.76 3.44
CA GLN A 182 5.93 4.88 4.90
C GLN A 182 6.77 6.04 5.48
N MET A 183 7.86 6.42 4.81
CA MET A 183 8.63 7.64 5.10
C MET A 183 7.92 8.94 4.66
N GLY A 184 6.71 8.87 4.08
CA GLY A 184 5.96 10.05 3.64
C GLY A 184 6.47 10.67 2.32
N LYS A 185 7.28 9.95 1.54
CA LYS A 185 7.78 10.43 0.25
C LYS A 185 6.64 10.62 -0.77
N SER A 186 6.83 11.56 -1.69
CA SER A 186 5.90 11.80 -2.80
C SER A 186 5.86 10.62 -3.78
N GLU A 187 4.83 10.54 -4.62
CA GLU A 187 4.71 9.51 -5.67
C GLU A 187 5.90 9.54 -6.63
N GLU A 188 6.40 10.73 -6.96
CA GLU A 188 7.59 10.90 -7.81
C GLU A 188 8.86 10.35 -7.13
N GLU A 189 9.05 10.58 -5.83
CA GLU A 189 10.19 10.03 -5.08
C GLU A 189 10.10 8.51 -4.92
N CYS A 190 8.90 7.98 -4.65
CA CYS A 190 8.66 6.53 -4.62
C CYS A 190 9.01 5.88 -5.97
N TYR A 191 8.63 6.51 -7.09
CA TYR A 191 9.00 6.06 -8.43
C TYR A 191 10.52 6.03 -8.61
N LYS A 192 11.23 7.09 -8.19
CA LYS A 192 12.70 7.15 -8.28
C LYS A 192 13.36 6.02 -7.50
N ILE A 193 12.91 5.77 -6.28
CA ILE A 193 13.42 4.71 -5.41
C ILE A 193 13.13 3.33 -6.01
N TYR A 194 11.91 3.10 -6.50
CA TYR A 194 11.51 1.85 -7.14
C TYR A 194 12.44 1.48 -8.30
N TYR A 195 12.69 2.39 -9.26
CA TYR A 195 13.56 2.07 -10.40
C TYR A 195 15.05 1.98 -10.05
N SER A 196 15.49 2.72 -9.02
CA SER A 196 16.86 2.56 -8.49
C SER A 196 17.06 1.19 -7.88
N ALA A 197 16.08 0.73 -7.11
CA ALA A 197 16.06 -0.59 -6.49
C ALA A 197 15.92 -1.69 -7.56
N LEU A 198 15.09 -1.50 -8.57
CA LEU A 198 14.88 -2.48 -9.64
C LEU A 198 16.16 -2.75 -10.43
N LEU A 199 17.04 -1.75 -10.59
CA LEU A 199 18.27 -1.84 -11.37
C LEU A 199 19.55 -1.88 -10.52
N HIS A 200 19.44 -2.02 -9.19
CA HIS A 200 20.58 -1.95 -8.27
C HIS A 200 21.70 -2.94 -8.63
N ASP A 201 21.30 -4.11 -9.13
CA ASP A 201 22.15 -5.27 -9.39
C ASP A 201 22.64 -5.39 -10.84
N VAL A 202 22.39 -4.40 -11.71
CA VAL A 202 22.71 -4.49 -13.16
C VAL A 202 24.19 -4.75 -13.46
N GLY A 203 25.08 -4.35 -12.55
CA GLY A 203 26.50 -4.63 -12.67
C GLY A 203 26.86 -6.12 -12.65
N LYS A 204 25.99 -7.02 -12.18
CA LYS A 204 26.19 -8.47 -12.21
C LYS A 204 26.36 -9.01 -13.64
N ILE A 205 25.92 -8.27 -14.66
CA ILE A 205 26.19 -8.57 -16.07
C ILE A 205 27.70 -8.62 -16.37
N GLY A 206 28.53 -7.88 -15.62
CA GLY A 206 30.00 -7.89 -15.77
C GLY A 206 30.72 -9.04 -15.04
N ILE A 207 30.03 -9.80 -14.18
CA ILE A 207 30.64 -10.86 -13.35
C ILE A 207 30.64 -12.21 -14.09
N SER A 208 31.68 -13.03 -13.96
CA SER A 208 31.73 -14.35 -14.63
C SER A 208 30.64 -15.31 -14.14
N ASP A 209 30.04 -16.08 -15.05
CA ASP A 209 29.06 -17.13 -14.75
C ASP A 209 29.59 -18.16 -13.75
N THR A 210 30.90 -18.45 -13.82
CA THR A 210 31.57 -19.41 -12.92
C THR A 210 31.64 -18.94 -11.47
N ILE A 211 31.60 -17.62 -11.25
CA ILE A 211 31.65 -17.01 -9.92
C ILE A 211 30.22 -16.79 -9.41
N ILE A 212 29.35 -16.19 -10.21
CA ILE A 212 27.99 -15.82 -9.78
C ILE A 212 27.10 -17.04 -9.52
N ASN A 213 27.26 -18.13 -10.29
CA ASN A 213 26.50 -19.37 -10.13
C ASN A 213 27.30 -20.46 -9.39
N LYS A 214 28.33 -20.10 -8.63
CA LYS A 214 29.16 -21.09 -7.92
C LYS A 214 28.36 -21.83 -6.84
N ASN A 215 28.37 -23.15 -6.90
CA ASN A 215 27.79 -24.01 -5.86
C ASN A 215 28.75 -24.11 -4.66
N GLY A 216 28.55 -23.27 -3.64
CA GLY A 216 29.31 -23.28 -2.39
C GLY A 216 29.83 -21.90 -1.99
N LYS A 217 30.72 -21.87 -0.99
CA LYS A 217 31.33 -20.61 -0.54
C LYS A 217 32.30 -20.07 -1.60
N LEU A 218 32.29 -18.76 -1.79
CA LEU A 218 33.28 -18.05 -2.57
C LEU A 218 34.60 -17.99 -1.79
N THR A 219 35.70 -18.01 -2.53
CA THR A 219 37.02 -17.61 -2.02
C THR A 219 37.06 -16.10 -1.80
N ASP A 220 38.03 -15.62 -1.02
CA ASP A 220 38.18 -14.18 -0.77
C ASP A 220 38.42 -13.43 -2.09
N GLU A 221 39.21 -14.00 -3.01
CA GLU A 221 39.47 -13.41 -4.33
C GLU A 221 38.20 -13.34 -5.20
N GLU A 222 37.39 -14.39 -5.21
CA GLU A 222 36.11 -14.41 -5.92
C GLU A 222 35.12 -13.40 -5.32
N TYR A 223 35.13 -13.23 -3.99
CA TYR A 223 34.28 -12.27 -3.32
C TYR A 223 34.68 -10.82 -3.64
N GLU A 224 35.97 -10.51 -3.74
CA GLU A 224 36.44 -9.20 -4.20
C GLU A 224 36.00 -8.91 -5.65
N ILE A 225 35.90 -9.91 -6.51
CA ILE A 225 35.32 -9.75 -7.85
C ILE A 225 33.82 -9.44 -7.76
N ILE A 226 33.06 -10.11 -6.91
CA ILE A 226 31.63 -9.78 -6.73
C ILE A 226 31.45 -8.34 -6.24
N LYS A 227 32.31 -7.85 -5.33
CA LYS A 227 32.25 -6.46 -4.84
C LYS A 227 32.44 -5.40 -5.92
N THR A 228 32.87 -5.75 -7.14
CA THR A 228 32.98 -4.77 -8.23
C THR A 228 31.65 -4.47 -8.91
N HIS A 229 30.60 -5.28 -8.71
CA HIS A 229 29.33 -5.08 -9.41
C HIS A 229 28.64 -3.74 -9.12
N PRO A 230 28.71 -3.11 -7.93
CA PRO A 230 28.11 -1.79 -7.72
C PRO A 230 28.76 -0.73 -8.62
N VAL A 231 30.10 -0.77 -8.73
CA VAL A 231 30.88 0.14 -9.60
C VAL A 231 30.57 -0.11 -11.07
N MET A 232 30.46 -1.36 -11.50
CA MET A 232 30.06 -1.71 -12.87
C MET A 232 28.63 -1.25 -13.17
N GLY A 233 27.71 -1.43 -12.21
CA GLY A 233 26.32 -0.99 -12.32
C GLY A 233 26.23 0.52 -12.50
N ASN A 234 26.99 1.27 -11.70
CA ASN A 234 27.12 2.73 -11.85
C ASN A 234 27.60 3.13 -13.25
N GLN A 235 28.65 2.47 -13.76
CA GLN A 235 29.21 2.75 -15.09
C GLN A 235 28.19 2.50 -16.22
N ILE A 236 27.40 1.42 -16.11
CA ILE A 236 26.34 1.10 -17.07
C ILE A 236 25.25 2.17 -17.01
N LEU A 237 24.77 2.48 -15.81
CA LEU A 237 23.58 3.32 -15.60
C LEU A 237 23.84 4.82 -15.73
N THR A 238 25.07 5.29 -15.55
CA THR A 238 25.44 6.71 -15.76
C THR A 238 25.17 7.18 -17.20
N SER A 239 25.08 6.24 -18.15
CA SER A 239 24.68 6.55 -19.54
C SER A 239 23.22 7.01 -19.67
N ILE A 240 22.37 6.77 -18.65
CA ILE A 240 20.98 7.20 -18.59
C ILE A 240 20.92 8.56 -17.88
N SER A 241 21.22 9.63 -18.61
CA SER A 241 21.35 10.99 -18.05
C SER A 241 20.05 11.59 -17.50
N GLU A 242 18.91 11.15 -18.02
CA GLU A 242 17.58 11.61 -17.67
C GLU A 242 17.15 11.12 -16.26
N TYR A 243 17.77 10.04 -15.78
CA TYR A 243 17.46 9.40 -14.50
C TYR A 243 18.73 9.13 -13.67
N PRO A 244 19.46 10.19 -13.27
CA PRO A 244 20.79 10.05 -12.65
C PRO A 244 20.76 9.29 -11.32
N TYR A 245 19.62 9.28 -10.62
CA TYR A 245 19.43 8.63 -9.33
C TYR A 245 19.55 7.10 -9.39
N ILE A 246 19.31 6.46 -10.55
CA ILE A 246 19.36 5.00 -10.68
C ILE A 246 20.80 4.50 -10.49
N SER A 247 21.77 5.24 -11.03
CA SER A 247 23.20 4.94 -10.88
C SER A 247 23.65 5.02 -9.41
N ILE A 248 23.05 5.91 -8.63
CA ILE A 248 23.34 6.09 -7.20
C ILE A 248 22.88 4.84 -6.42
N GLY A 249 21.67 4.35 -6.67
CA GLY A 249 21.18 3.13 -6.03
C GLY A 249 22.08 1.92 -6.33
N ALA A 250 22.48 1.74 -7.59
CA ALA A 250 23.38 0.66 -7.97
C ALA A 250 24.77 0.78 -7.34
N HIS A 251 25.34 1.99 -7.24
CA HIS A 251 26.71 2.17 -6.73
C HIS A 251 26.82 1.96 -5.22
N TYR A 252 25.84 2.42 -4.44
CA TYR A 252 25.99 2.52 -2.97
C TYR A 252 25.13 1.55 -2.15
N HIS A 253 24.30 0.67 -2.75
CA HIS A 253 23.37 -0.19 -1.99
C HIS A 253 24.06 -1.20 -1.03
N HIS A 254 25.35 -1.47 -1.22
CA HIS A 254 26.17 -2.29 -0.32
C HIS A 254 27.02 -1.48 0.67
N GLU A 255 26.88 -0.16 0.70
CA GLU A 255 27.41 0.63 1.80
C GLU A 255 26.68 0.28 3.09
N ARG A 256 27.42 0.33 4.21
CA ARG A 256 26.90 0.01 5.54
C ARG A 256 26.91 1.24 6.39
N TYR A 257 25.87 1.43 7.20
CA TYR A 257 25.73 2.61 8.05
C TYR A 257 26.93 2.83 8.99
N ASP A 258 27.64 1.76 9.39
CA ASP A 258 28.85 1.78 10.20
C ASP A 258 30.15 2.15 9.46
N GLY A 259 30.12 2.28 8.14
CA GLY A 259 31.29 2.56 7.29
C GLY A 259 32.12 1.33 6.90
N LYS A 260 31.63 0.11 7.15
CA LYS A 260 32.33 -1.14 6.78
C LYS A 260 31.84 -1.74 5.45
N GLY A 261 31.03 -1.00 4.71
CA GLY A 261 30.48 -1.41 3.42
C GLY A 261 31.46 -1.18 2.28
N TYR A 262 30.96 -1.31 1.06
CA TYR A 262 31.69 -1.11 -0.19
C TYR A 262 30.76 -0.46 -1.23
N PRO A 263 31.28 0.20 -2.27
CA PRO A 263 32.69 0.29 -2.68
C PRO A 263 33.54 1.37 -1.99
N ASP A 264 32.94 2.43 -1.46
CA ASP A 264 33.63 3.65 -1.04
C ASP A 264 33.78 3.76 0.49
N GLY A 265 33.06 2.93 1.26
CA GLY A 265 33.15 2.88 2.72
C GLY A 265 32.48 4.09 3.39
N LEU A 266 31.42 4.60 2.77
CA LEU A 266 30.62 5.72 3.29
C LEU A 266 29.95 5.34 4.60
N LYS A 267 29.75 6.34 5.49
CA LYS A 267 29.23 6.12 6.84
C LYS A 267 28.05 7.02 7.15
N GLY A 268 27.04 6.47 7.83
CA GLY A 268 25.88 7.22 8.29
C GLY A 268 25.15 7.92 7.14
N ASP A 269 24.89 9.22 7.32
CA ASP A 269 24.16 10.05 6.36
C ASP A 269 24.98 10.45 5.11
N ASP A 270 26.28 10.14 5.07
CA ASP A 270 27.08 10.30 3.84
C ASP A 270 26.63 9.31 2.76
N ILE A 271 25.97 8.21 3.14
CA ILE A 271 25.36 7.26 2.23
C ILE A 271 24.04 7.85 1.69
N PRO A 272 23.85 7.93 0.36
CA PRO A 272 22.60 8.42 -0.23
C PRO A 272 21.37 7.68 0.32
N GLU A 273 20.32 8.43 0.68
CA GLU A 273 19.09 7.87 1.28
C GLU A 273 18.50 6.73 0.44
N ILE A 274 18.44 6.89 -0.89
CA ILE A 274 17.97 5.85 -1.83
C ILE A 274 18.74 4.53 -1.63
N ALA A 275 20.06 4.60 -1.45
CA ALA A 275 20.90 3.42 -1.25
C ALA A 275 20.69 2.80 0.14
N ARG A 276 20.50 3.62 1.19
CA ARG A 276 20.16 3.13 2.53
C ARG A 276 18.81 2.38 2.54
N ILE A 277 17.81 2.88 1.79
CA ILE A 277 16.52 2.21 1.60
C ILE A 277 16.70 0.86 0.90
N ILE A 278 17.41 0.86 -0.24
CA ILE A 278 17.65 -0.36 -1.03
C ILE A 278 18.40 -1.40 -0.19
N SER A 279 19.41 -1.00 0.59
CA SER A 279 20.22 -1.90 1.42
C SER A 279 19.37 -2.70 2.43
N VAL A 280 18.38 -2.05 3.05
CA VAL A 280 17.45 -2.71 3.98
C VAL A 280 16.51 -3.65 3.23
N ALA A 281 15.97 -3.22 2.10
CA ALA A 281 15.06 -4.01 1.28
C ALA A 281 15.75 -5.25 0.68
N ASP A 282 16.98 -5.10 0.18
CA ASP A 282 17.81 -6.16 -0.38
C ASP A 282 18.17 -7.19 0.69
N ALA A 283 18.65 -6.74 1.86
CA ALA A 283 18.96 -7.66 2.95
C ALA A 283 17.75 -8.45 3.41
N TYR A 284 16.57 -7.82 3.49
CA TYR A 284 15.34 -8.52 3.81
C TYR A 284 15.00 -9.58 2.74
N ASP A 285 14.97 -9.21 1.46
CA ASP A 285 14.67 -10.18 0.39
C ASP A 285 15.69 -11.32 0.37
N ALA A 286 16.98 -11.02 0.55
CA ALA A 286 18.05 -12.01 0.61
C ALA A 286 17.88 -13.01 1.77
N MET A 287 17.30 -12.61 2.90
CA MET A 287 16.95 -13.51 3.99
C MET A 287 15.69 -14.32 3.68
N THR A 288 14.67 -13.71 3.08
CA THR A 288 13.34 -14.34 2.86
C THR A 288 13.17 -15.01 1.50
N SER A 289 14.23 -15.12 0.69
CA SER A 289 14.25 -15.81 -0.62
C SER A 289 15.17 -17.03 -0.62
N THR A 290 14.93 -17.96 -1.53
CA THR A 290 15.77 -19.16 -1.66
C THR A 290 17.07 -18.82 -2.35
N ARG A 291 18.22 -19.24 -1.81
CA ARG A 291 19.54 -19.06 -2.42
C ARG A 291 20.23 -20.41 -2.66
N SER A 292 21.21 -20.47 -3.57
CA SER A 292 21.95 -21.70 -3.91
C SER A 292 22.58 -22.41 -2.71
N TYR A 293 22.92 -21.66 -1.67
CA TYR A 293 23.65 -22.11 -0.49
C TYR A 293 22.80 -22.12 0.79
N ARG A 294 21.54 -21.66 0.76
CA ARG A 294 20.70 -21.54 1.96
C ARG A 294 19.21 -21.54 1.62
N ASN A 295 18.43 -22.24 2.45
CA ASN A 295 16.97 -22.14 2.46
C ASN A 295 16.50 -20.78 3.00
N THR A 296 15.27 -20.41 2.66
CA THR A 296 14.60 -19.19 3.15
C THR A 296 14.60 -19.11 4.68
N VAL A 297 14.89 -17.95 5.22
CA VAL A 297 14.79 -17.66 6.65
C VAL A 297 13.36 -17.22 6.99
N PRO A 298 12.78 -17.69 8.10
CA PRO A 298 11.52 -17.17 8.62
C PRO A 298 11.49 -15.66 8.80
N GLN A 299 10.33 -15.05 8.57
CA GLN A 299 10.13 -13.59 8.71
C GLN A 299 10.58 -13.05 10.04
N GLN A 300 10.32 -13.81 11.11
CA GLN A 300 10.59 -13.39 12.47
C GLN A 300 12.09 -13.36 12.74
N ILE A 301 12.83 -14.31 12.18
CA ILE A 301 14.30 -14.29 12.24
C ILE A 301 14.84 -13.15 11.36
N ALA A 302 14.28 -12.94 10.16
CA ALA A 302 14.66 -11.80 9.32
C ALA A 302 14.42 -10.46 10.04
N ARG A 303 13.28 -10.31 10.72
CA ARG A 303 12.94 -9.17 11.57
C ARG A 303 13.99 -8.95 12.67
N GLU A 304 14.37 -10.01 13.39
CA GLU A 304 15.40 -9.94 14.42
C GLU A 304 16.75 -9.48 13.87
N GLU A 305 17.14 -9.97 12.69
CA GLU A 305 18.39 -9.55 12.05
C GLU A 305 18.35 -8.08 11.61
N ILE A 306 17.20 -7.58 11.12
CA ILE A 306 17.02 -6.14 10.84
C ILE A 306 17.18 -5.32 12.13
N VAL A 307 16.62 -5.78 13.26
CA VAL A 307 16.76 -5.11 14.56
C VAL A 307 18.22 -5.12 15.04
N LYS A 308 18.91 -6.26 14.97
CA LYS A 308 20.33 -6.38 15.35
C LYS A 308 21.25 -5.54 14.45
N GLY A 309 20.88 -5.40 13.18
CA GLY A 309 21.63 -4.64 12.18
C GLY A 309 21.40 -3.12 12.23
N ALA A 310 20.39 -2.64 12.94
CA ALA A 310 20.07 -1.21 13.04
C ALA A 310 21.24 -0.42 13.66
N GLY A 311 21.64 0.67 13.01
CA GLY A 311 22.78 1.51 13.42
C GLY A 311 24.15 0.92 13.10
N THR A 312 24.22 -0.30 12.56
CA THR A 312 25.46 -0.91 12.09
C THR A 312 25.42 -1.17 10.59
N GLN A 313 24.75 -2.22 10.16
CA GLN A 313 24.55 -2.50 8.74
C GLN A 313 23.54 -1.52 8.14
N PHE A 314 22.46 -1.26 8.87
CA PHE A 314 21.31 -0.52 8.37
C PHE A 314 21.20 0.84 9.05
N ASP A 315 20.63 1.78 8.32
CA ASP A 315 20.10 3.00 8.92
C ASP A 315 19.04 2.66 9.98
N PRO A 316 19.16 3.16 11.22
CA PRO A 316 18.19 2.90 12.29
C PRO A 316 16.74 3.26 11.93
N GLU A 317 16.52 4.39 11.25
CA GLU A 317 15.19 4.89 10.91
C GLU A 317 14.53 3.99 9.86
N ILE A 318 15.28 3.64 8.81
CA ILE A 318 14.80 2.78 7.74
C ILE A 318 14.59 1.34 8.24
N ALA A 319 15.49 0.82 9.08
CA ALA A 319 15.34 -0.48 9.72
C ALA A 319 14.08 -0.53 10.60
N MET A 320 13.77 0.55 11.32
CA MET A 320 12.53 0.68 12.10
C MET A 320 11.29 0.61 11.21
N ILE A 321 11.31 1.29 10.06
CA ILE A 321 10.20 1.26 9.09
C ILE A 321 10.02 -0.13 8.49
N MET A 322 11.12 -0.78 8.09
CA MET A 322 11.05 -2.15 7.58
C MET A 322 10.52 -3.12 8.64
N ARG A 323 10.94 -2.98 9.91
CA ARG A 323 10.37 -3.75 11.02
C ARG A 323 8.86 -3.54 11.16
N ARG A 324 8.38 -2.30 11.04
CA ARG A 324 6.93 -1.99 11.07
C ARG A 324 6.20 -2.66 9.91
N ILE A 325 6.76 -2.59 8.70
CA ILE A 325 6.22 -3.26 7.51
C ILE A 325 6.14 -4.78 7.73
N ILE A 326 7.15 -5.39 8.36
CA ILE A 326 7.16 -6.81 8.73
C ILE A 326 6.08 -7.12 9.77
N ASP A 327 5.96 -6.32 10.83
CA ASP A 327 4.94 -6.50 11.88
C ASP A 327 3.51 -6.41 11.32
N GLU A 328 3.31 -5.52 10.34
CA GLU A 328 2.04 -5.32 9.64
C GLU A 328 1.74 -6.42 8.61
N ASP A 329 2.75 -7.15 8.12
CA ASP A 329 2.60 -8.26 7.18
C ASP A 329 2.10 -9.54 7.87
N ASN A 330 0.91 -9.43 8.44
CA ASN A 330 0.17 -10.53 9.06
C ASN A 330 -0.05 -11.73 8.13
N GLU A 331 0.03 -11.49 6.83
CA GLU A 331 -0.22 -12.46 5.78
C GLU A 331 1.04 -13.12 5.22
N TYR A 332 2.20 -12.74 5.75
CA TYR A 332 3.51 -13.18 5.27
C TYR A 332 3.63 -13.06 3.73
N LYS A 333 3.07 -11.98 3.17
CA LYS A 333 3.09 -11.67 1.74
C LYS A 333 4.46 -11.18 1.29
N LEU A 334 5.28 -10.66 2.19
CA LEU A 334 6.61 -10.13 1.95
C LEU A 334 7.65 -11.25 1.97
N ARG A 335 7.53 -12.21 1.05
CA ARG A 335 8.60 -13.17 0.77
C ARG A 335 8.53 -13.57 -0.69
N GLU A 336 9.57 -14.28 -1.15
CA GLU A 336 9.47 -15.00 -2.41
C GLU A 336 8.27 -15.96 -2.35
N ARG A 337 7.26 -15.70 -3.17
CA ARG A 337 6.19 -16.68 -3.40
C ARG A 337 6.79 -17.77 -4.26
N ILE A 338 7.21 -18.85 -3.59
CA ILE A 338 7.67 -20.03 -4.28
C ILE A 338 6.50 -20.50 -5.18
N LYS A 339 6.68 -20.48 -6.50
CA LYS A 339 5.94 -21.39 -7.37
C LYS A 339 6.35 -22.78 -6.92
N LEU A 340 5.51 -23.44 -6.10
CA LEU A 340 5.71 -24.76 -5.47
C LEU A 340 6.97 -25.51 -5.97
N LYS A 341 8.15 -25.21 -5.41
CA LYS A 341 9.41 -25.90 -5.72
C LYS A 341 9.54 -27.09 -4.78
N GLY A 342 8.55 -27.96 -4.82
CA GLY A 342 8.64 -29.36 -4.37
C GLY A 342 8.43 -30.34 -5.53
N LEU A 343 7.96 -29.82 -6.66
CA LEU A 343 7.84 -30.58 -7.87
C LEU A 343 9.26 -30.77 -8.42
N SER A 344 9.61 -31.99 -8.84
CA SER A 344 10.85 -32.25 -9.58
C SER A 344 10.98 -31.27 -10.76
N ALA A 345 12.11 -31.26 -11.49
CA ALA A 345 12.31 -30.42 -12.68
C ALA A 345 11.15 -30.38 -13.71
N ASN A 346 10.14 -31.25 -13.56
CA ASN A 346 8.95 -31.45 -14.37
C ASN A 346 7.61 -31.00 -13.77
N ASN A 347 7.53 -30.30 -12.63
CA ASN A 347 6.25 -29.84 -12.07
C ASN A 347 5.33 -31.00 -11.54
N GLU A 348 5.93 -32.10 -11.00
CA GLU A 348 5.24 -33.27 -10.40
C GLU A 348 5.81 -33.70 -9.01
N LEU A 349 4.95 -34.13 -8.07
CA LEU A 349 5.29 -34.80 -6.80
C LEU A 349 5.15 -36.31 -6.99
N ASP A 350 6.24 -37.06 -6.87
CA ASP A 350 6.24 -38.52 -6.98
C ASP A 350 6.25 -39.18 -5.60
N CYS A 351 5.06 -39.48 -5.07
CA CYS A 351 4.88 -39.99 -3.71
C CYS A 351 4.89 -41.52 -3.70
N ASN A 352 5.80 -42.15 -2.97
CA ASN A 352 5.81 -43.59 -2.73
C ASN A 352 5.08 -43.89 -1.41
N GLU A 353 5.55 -43.31 -0.32
CA GLU A 353 4.97 -43.46 1.02
C GLU A 353 4.33 -42.15 1.50
N PHE A 354 3.36 -42.23 2.41
CA PHE A 354 2.78 -41.01 2.97
C PHE A 354 3.84 -40.15 3.66
N ALA A 355 3.85 -38.86 3.36
CA ALA A 355 4.78 -37.86 3.90
C ALA A 355 6.26 -38.07 3.49
N ASP A 356 6.54 -38.87 2.45
CA ASP A 356 7.90 -39.00 1.89
C ASP A 356 8.34 -37.74 1.12
N VAL A 357 7.41 -37.13 0.40
CA VAL A 357 7.55 -35.87 -0.32
C VAL A 357 6.36 -34.99 0.02
N ILE A 358 6.63 -33.79 0.53
CA ILE A 358 5.61 -32.84 0.96
C ILE A 358 5.85 -31.52 0.23
N SER A 359 4.78 -30.92 -0.28
CA SER A 359 4.85 -29.59 -0.87
C SER A 359 5.18 -28.52 0.17
N ASP A 360 5.61 -27.34 -0.29
CA ASP A 360 5.55 -26.15 0.56
C ASP A 360 4.12 -25.93 1.07
N GLY A 361 4.01 -25.35 2.26
CA GLY A 361 2.75 -25.13 2.94
C GLY A 361 1.91 -24.04 2.28
N ILE A 362 0.71 -24.42 1.85
CA ILE A 362 -0.29 -23.49 1.32
C ILE A 362 -1.03 -22.88 2.52
N TRP A 363 -0.88 -21.57 2.70
CA TRP A 363 -1.41 -20.88 3.88
C TRP A 363 -2.94 -20.80 3.87
N VAL A 364 -3.58 -21.18 4.98
CA VAL A 364 -5.03 -21.13 5.16
C VAL A 364 -5.38 -19.99 6.11
N ASN A 365 -6.12 -18.98 5.61
CA ASN A 365 -6.53 -17.81 6.36
C ASN A 365 -8.03 -17.51 6.13
N GLN A 366 -8.51 -16.31 6.48
CA GLN A 366 -9.91 -15.91 6.33
C GLN A 366 -10.36 -15.74 4.87
N HIS A 367 -9.45 -15.80 3.91
CA HIS A 367 -9.77 -15.76 2.49
C HIS A 367 -9.90 -17.18 1.97
N LEU A 368 -10.98 -17.47 1.24
CA LEU A 368 -11.19 -18.78 0.67
C LEU A 368 -10.07 -19.09 -0.32
N CYS A 369 -9.31 -20.14 -0.05
CA CYS A 369 -8.25 -20.61 -0.91
C CYS A 369 -8.71 -21.88 -1.63
N ARG A 370 -8.62 -21.87 -2.95
CA ARG A 370 -8.94 -23.02 -3.80
C ARG A 370 -7.64 -23.60 -4.35
N ILE A 371 -7.40 -24.89 -4.08
CA ILE A 371 -6.25 -25.64 -4.55
C ILE A 371 -6.78 -26.68 -5.54
N GLN A 372 -6.22 -26.75 -6.73
CA GLN A 372 -6.62 -27.66 -7.79
C GLN A 372 -5.41 -28.40 -8.32
N PHE A 373 -5.53 -29.69 -8.58
CA PHE A 373 -4.45 -30.47 -9.16
C PHE A 373 -4.95 -31.78 -9.74
N ASP A 374 -4.11 -32.38 -10.57
CA ASP A 374 -4.32 -33.70 -11.13
C ASP A 374 -3.43 -34.72 -10.43
N TYR A 375 -3.87 -35.98 -10.35
CA TYR A 375 -3.06 -37.05 -9.80
C TYR A 375 -3.26 -38.39 -10.54
N ILE A 376 -2.21 -39.19 -10.54
CA ILE A 376 -2.13 -40.49 -11.21
C ILE A 376 -1.72 -41.55 -10.18
N PRO A 377 -2.58 -42.54 -9.87
CA PRO A 377 -2.20 -43.69 -9.05
C PRO A 377 -1.09 -44.51 -9.71
N LYS A 378 -0.12 -45.01 -8.93
CA LYS A 378 0.92 -45.91 -9.44
C LYS A 378 0.31 -47.25 -9.83
N LYS A 379 0.85 -47.86 -10.88
CA LYS A 379 0.30 -49.07 -11.50
C LYS A 379 0.11 -50.20 -10.49
N GLY A 380 -1.11 -50.70 -10.37
CA GLY A 380 -1.46 -51.81 -9.48
C GLY A 380 -1.67 -51.43 -8.01
N THR A 381 -1.75 -50.13 -7.72
CA THR A 381 -2.04 -49.59 -6.37
C THR A 381 -3.36 -48.80 -6.39
N ASP A 382 -3.94 -48.59 -5.21
CA ASP A 382 -5.01 -47.60 -4.99
C ASP A 382 -4.39 -46.34 -4.38
N GLY A 383 -3.43 -45.77 -5.13
CA GLY A 383 -2.68 -44.60 -4.71
C GLY A 383 -3.53 -43.34 -4.76
N LYS A 384 -3.46 -42.54 -3.70
CA LYS A 384 -4.27 -41.32 -3.57
C LYS A 384 -3.47 -40.21 -2.90
N PRO A 385 -3.81 -38.94 -3.18
CA PRO A 385 -3.22 -37.80 -2.51
C PRO A 385 -3.57 -37.80 -1.02
N GLY A 386 -2.83 -37.02 -0.25
CA GLY A 386 -3.12 -36.73 1.13
C GLY A 386 -2.51 -35.42 1.57
N PHE A 387 -2.79 -35.03 2.80
CA PHE A 387 -2.50 -33.69 3.28
C PHE A 387 -2.01 -33.71 4.71
N ILE A 388 -1.15 -32.75 5.01
CA ILE A 388 -0.73 -32.46 6.38
C ILE A 388 -1.15 -31.03 6.67
N LEU A 389 -1.93 -30.84 7.73
CA LEU A 389 -2.21 -29.52 8.25
C LEU A 389 -1.18 -29.24 9.35
N PHE A 390 -0.43 -28.15 9.23
CA PHE A 390 0.65 -27.86 10.17
C PHE A 390 0.88 -26.35 10.35
N ASP A 391 1.71 -26.01 11.32
CA ASP A 391 2.28 -24.69 11.54
C ASP A 391 3.80 -24.81 11.59
N SER A 392 4.50 -23.81 11.06
CA SER A 392 5.95 -23.67 11.09
C SER A 392 6.31 -22.23 10.74
N LEU A 393 7.49 -21.79 11.16
CA LEU A 393 7.97 -20.43 10.90
C LEU A 393 8.34 -20.20 9.42
N ASP A 394 8.68 -21.25 8.66
CA ASP A 394 9.06 -21.17 7.25
C ASP A 394 7.97 -21.63 6.28
N ALA A 395 6.82 -22.09 6.79
CA ALA A 395 5.74 -22.71 6.03
C ALA A 395 6.13 -24.04 5.38
N ARG A 396 7.08 -24.79 5.94
CA ARG A 396 7.44 -26.15 5.48
C ARG A 396 7.25 -27.17 6.58
N PHE A 397 6.88 -28.39 6.16
CA PHE A 397 6.79 -29.50 7.09
C PHE A 397 8.17 -30.11 7.31
N HIS A 398 8.58 -30.23 8.58
CA HIS A 398 9.87 -30.78 8.97
C HIS A 398 9.62 -32.03 9.81
N SER A 399 10.13 -33.16 9.35
CA SER A 399 10.00 -34.45 10.04
C SER A 399 11.13 -34.74 11.01
N ASP A 400 12.23 -33.99 10.96
CA ASP A 400 13.36 -34.15 11.89
C ASP A 400 13.17 -33.32 13.17
N ASP A 401 13.35 -33.95 14.33
CA ASP A 401 13.06 -33.36 15.64
C ASP A 401 13.78 -32.02 15.88
N LYS A 402 15.03 -31.92 15.43
CA LYS A 402 15.86 -30.73 15.67
C LYS A 402 15.35 -29.52 14.89
N THR A 403 15.14 -29.66 13.59
CA THR A 403 14.63 -28.57 12.75
C THR A 403 13.17 -28.25 13.09
N ALA A 404 12.38 -29.28 13.44
CA ALA A 404 11.03 -29.10 13.94
C ALA A 404 10.98 -28.22 15.20
N GLU A 405 11.88 -28.44 16.16
CA GLU A 405 11.98 -27.60 17.36
C GLU A 405 12.43 -26.17 17.01
N GLU A 406 13.49 -26.01 16.21
CA GLU A 406 14.04 -24.71 15.82
C GLU A 406 13.03 -23.85 15.03
N LEU A 407 12.24 -24.46 14.15
CA LEU A 407 11.26 -23.78 13.29
C LEU A 407 9.83 -23.84 13.83
N ASN A 408 9.66 -24.31 15.08
CA ASN A 408 8.37 -24.51 15.74
C ASN A 408 7.35 -25.22 14.83
N ASN A 409 7.79 -26.32 14.22
CA ASN A 409 6.91 -27.17 13.46
C ASN A 409 5.90 -27.83 14.41
N TYR A 410 4.62 -27.61 14.16
CA TYR A 410 3.53 -28.21 14.91
C TYR A 410 2.55 -28.85 13.94
N GLU A 411 2.37 -30.15 14.05
CA GLU A 411 1.43 -30.91 13.24
C GLU A 411 0.03 -30.87 13.86
N TYR A 412 -0.96 -30.42 13.09
CA TYR A 412 -2.36 -30.41 13.52
C TYR A 412 -3.03 -31.76 13.22
N LEU A 413 -2.94 -32.23 11.98
CA LEU A 413 -3.52 -33.49 11.55
C LEU A 413 -2.92 -33.96 10.22
N ARG A 414 -3.12 -35.24 9.92
CA ARG A 414 -2.88 -35.86 8.61
C ARG A 414 -4.19 -36.35 8.01
N ILE A 415 -4.34 -36.17 6.71
CA ILE A 415 -5.39 -36.76 5.90
C ILE A 415 -4.71 -37.72 4.94
N ILE A 416 -4.77 -39.01 5.22
CA ILE A 416 -4.16 -40.06 4.43
C ILE A 416 -5.15 -40.53 3.38
N LYS A 417 -4.72 -40.54 2.11
CA LYS A 417 -5.52 -40.98 0.95
C LYS A 417 -6.90 -40.31 0.80
N CYS A 418 -7.07 -39.08 1.32
CA CYS A 418 -8.38 -38.39 1.39
C CYS A 418 -9.49 -39.20 2.09
N GLU A 419 -9.10 -40.13 2.97
CA GLU A 419 -10.00 -41.11 3.57
C GLU A 419 -9.83 -41.19 5.08
N GLU A 420 -8.60 -41.44 5.53
CA GLU A 420 -8.24 -41.57 6.93
C GLU A 420 -7.73 -40.25 7.49
N ILE A 421 -8.16 -39.89 8.70
CA ILE A 421 -7.72 -38.67 9.37
C ILE A 421 -7.02 -39.08 10.67
N GLU A 422 -5.72 -38.81 10.74
CA GLU A 422 -4.95 -38.96 11.97
C GLU A 422 -4.90 -37.62 12.68
N ASN A 423 -5.41 -37.59 13.92
CA ASN A 423 -5.33 -36.41 14.77
C ASN A 423 -3.97 -36.37 15.48
N ALA A 424 -3.19 -35.32 15.23
CA ALA A 424 -1.91 -35.10 15.90
C ALA A 424 -2.03 -34.07 17.05
N GLY A 425 -2.86 -33.05 16.88
CA GLY A 425 -2.88 -31.92 17.81
C GLY A 425 -4.12 -31.03 17.75
N VAL A 426 -5.24 -31.48 17.17
CA VAL A 426 -6.49 -30.72 17.09
C VAL A 426 -7.51 -31.15 18.15
N ARG A 427 -8.35 -30.21 18.60
CA ARG A 427 -9.33 -30.47 19.67
C ARG A 427 -10.48 -31.34 19.22
N LYS A 428 -10.97 -31.12 17.99
CA LYS A 428 -12.12 -31.82 17.45
C LYS A 428 -12.14 -31.76 15.94
N ILE A 429 -12.68 -32.82 15.33
CA ILE A 429 -12.86 -32.96 13.89
C ILE A 429 -14.30 -33.40 13.65
N GLU A 430 -15.01 -32.72 12.75
CA GLU A 430 -16.34 -33.11 12.26
C GLU A 430 -16.27 -33.33 10.75
N ARG A 431 -16.68 -34.51 10.31
CA ARG A 431 -16.65 -34.94 8.91
C ARG A 431 -18.08 -35.07 8.39
N LYS A 432 -18.36 -34.51 7.21
CA LYS A 432 -19.67 -34.60 6.56
C LYS A 432 -19.50 -34.86 5.06
N ILE A 433 -20.11 -35.95 4.57
CA ILE A 433 -20.22 -36.21 3.14
C ILE A 433 -21.40 -35.40 2.61
N VAL A 434 -21.15 -34.53 1.63
CA VAL A 434 -22.13 -33.56 1.10
C VAL A 434 -22.76 -34.05 -0.20
N GLY A 435 -22.03 -34.82 -1.01
CA GLY A 435 -22.53 -35.38 -2.26
C GLY A 435 -21.78 -36.65 -2.66
N LEU A 436 -22.50 -37.58 -3.28
CA LEU A 436 -21.97 -38.75 -3.99
C LEU A 436 -22.31 -38.53 -5.47
N LYS A 437 -21.33 -38.63 -6.37
CA LYS A 437 -21.57 -38.56 -7.82
C LYS A 437 -22.09 -39.92 -8.30
N ASP A 438 -23.17 -39.92 -9.09
CA ASP A 438 -23.89 -41.13 -9.50
C ASP A 438 -23.04 -41.98 -10.46
N ASP A 439 -23.08 -43.31 -10.36
CA ASP A 439 -22.29 -44.25 -11.19
C ASP A 439 -22.56 -44.13 -12.71
N SER A 440 -23.60 -43.39 -13.11
CA SER A 440 -24.02 -43.19 -14.51
C SER A 440 -23.26 -42.10 -15.27
N GLU A 441 -22.41 -41.31 -14.60
CA GLU A 441 -21.53 -40.30 -15.22
C GLU A 441 -20.05 -40.72 -15.27
N LYS A 442 -19.74 -42.01 -15.04
CA LYS A 442 -18.38 -42.55 -15.25
C LYS A 442 -18.05 -42.58 -16.74
N GLY A 443 -17.48 -41.48 -17.23
CA GLY A 443 -16.74 -41.43 -18.49
C GLY A 443 -15.57 -42.42 -18.49
N ALA A 444 -14.95 -42.63 -19.65
CA ALA A 444 -13.82 -43.55 -19.81
C ALA A 444 -12.78 -43.34 -18.69
N VAL A 445 -12.36 -44.45 -18.06
CA VAL A 445 -11.36 -44.47 -16.98
C VAL A 445 -10.05 -43.87 -17.52
N SER A 446 -9.86 -42.58 -17.28
CA SER A 446 -8.56 -41.93 -17.35
C SER A 446 -7.75 -42.41 -16.15
N ASP A 447 -6.48 -42.76 -16.36
CA ASP A 447 -5.56 -43.02 -15.24
C ASP A 447 -5.26 -41.74 -14.44
N GLU A 448 -5.54 -40.57 -15.03
CA GLU A 448 -5.39 -39.25 -14.43
C GLU A 448 -6.73 -38.73 -13.91
N ARG A 449 -6.74 -38.30 -12.63
CA ARG A 449 -7.91 -37.86 -11.87
C ARG A 449 -7.72 -36.43 -11.37
N HIS A 450 -8.81 -35.67 -11.30
CA HIS A 450 -8.80 -34.29 -10.82
C HIS A 450 -9.24 -34.17 -9.36
N MET A 451 -8.62 -33.26 -8.61
CA MET A 451 -9.06 -32.93 -7.25
C MET A 451 -9.05 -31.43 -6.98
N VAL A 452 -10.07 -30.99 -6.23
CA VAL A 452 -10.21 -29.62 -5.77
C VAL A 452 -10.33 -29.59 -4.25
N ILE A 453 -9.61 -28.67 -3.62
CA ILE A 453 -9.67 -28.41 -2.19
C ILE A 453 -10.05 -26.95 -2.00
N SER A 454 -11.13 -26.69 -1.28
CA SER A 454 -11.42 -25.36 -0.76
C SER A 454 -11.06 -25.32 0.72
N ALA A 455 -10.14 -24.42 1.09
CA ALA A 455 -9.66 -24.27 2.45
C ALA A 455 -9.88 -22.84 2.94
N VAL A 456 -10.45 -22.71 4.14
CA VAL A 456 -10.60 -21.42 4.82
C VAL A 456 -10.45 -21.59 6.32
N LYS A 457 -9.89 -20.59 6.98
CA LYS A 457 -9.69 -20.54 8.44
C LYS A 457 -10.35 -19.30 9.00
N VAL A 458 -11.21 -19.50 10.00
CA VAL A 458 -11.82 -18.43 10.79
C VAL A 458 -11.45 -18.68 12.24
N ARG A 459 -10.67 -17.77 12.83
CA ARG A 459 -10.16 -17.87 14.21
C ARG A 459 -9.46 -19.22 14.46
N ASP A 460 -10.02 -20.03 15.35
CA ASP A 460 -9.53 -21.35 15.78
C ASP A 460 -10.14 -22.52 14.98
N HIS A 461 -10.86 -22.24 13.89
CA HIS A 461 -11.49 -23.27 13.06
C HIS A 461 -10.99 -23.23 11.61
N VAL A 462 -10.77 -24.41 11.03
CA VAL A 462 -10.47 -24.61 9.61
C VAL A 462 -11.61 -25.43 9.00
N LEU A 463 -12.05 -25.02 7.82
CA LEU A 463 -12.95 -25.79 6.97
C LEU A 463 -12.18 -26.20 5.73
N LEU A 464 -12.08 -27.51 5.51
CA LEU A 464 -11.61 -28.09 4.26
C LEU A 464 -12.81 -28.70 3.55
N ARG A 465 -12.99 -28.37 2.28
CA ARG A 465 -13.90 -29.08 1.38
C ARG A 465 -13.06 -29.80 0.34
N LEU A 466 -13.05 -31.13 0.42
CA LEU A 466 -12.37 -32.00 -0.53
C LEU A 466 -13.38 -32.46 -1.58
N GLU A 467 -13.10 -32.19 -2.84
CA GLU A 467 -13.92 -32.62 -3.97
C GLU A 467 -13.07 -33.45 -4.92
N ASP A 468 -13.45 -34.72 -5.06
CA ASP A 468 -12.91 -35.65 -6.05
C ASP A 468 -14.02 -36.07 -7.05
N GLU A 469 -13.71 -37.04 -7.90
CA GLU A 469 -14.64 -37.58 -8.90
C GLU A 469 -15.79 -38.39 -8.29
N ASP A 470 -15.64 -38.91 -7.06
CA ASP A 470 -16.57 -39.83 -6.43
C ASP A 470 -17.48 -39.11 -5.41
N LYS A 471 -16.93 -38.16 -4.68
CA LYS A 471 -17.56 -37.52 -3.52
C LYS A 471 -17.12 -36.07 -3.31
N THR A 472 -17.98 -35.34 -2.62
CA THR A 472 -17.63 -34.07 -1.97
C THR A 472 -17.74 -34.24 -0.47
N GLU A 473 -16.70 -33.85 0.24
CA GLU A 473 -16.58 -34.02 1.68
C GLU A 473 -16.17 -32.70 2.35
N GLU A 474 -16.83 -32.38 3.46
CA GLU A 474 -16.48 -31.27 4.33
C GLU A 474 -15.87 -31.79 5.63
N ILE A 475 -14.71 -31.23 5.98
CA ILE A 475 -13.99 -31.52 7.21
C ILE A 475 -13.84 -30.21 7.96
N THR A 476 -14.56 -30.08 9.07
CA THR A 476 -14.41 -28.96 10.00
C THR A 476 -13.46 -29.37 11.11
N ILE A 477 -12.46 -28.54 11.37
CA ILE A 477 -11.35 -28.82 12.29
C ILE A 477 -11.29 -27.69 13.31
N ALA A 478 -11.34 -28.05 14.59
CA ALA A 478 -11.09 -27.12 15.69
C ALA A 478 -9.62 -27.23 16.12
N LEU A 479 -8.85 -26.20 15.77
CA LEU A 479 -7.43 -26.08 16.10
C LEU A 479 -7.22 -25.97 17.62
N PRO A 480 -6.02 -26.29 18.14
CA PRO A 480 -5.71 -26.20 19.56
C PRO A 480 -5.78 -24.78 20.12
N ASP A 481 -5.68 -23.76 19.27
CA ASP A 481 -5.81 -22.34 19.60
C ASP A 481 -6.13 -21.50 18.35
N SER A 482 -6.33 -20.19 18.51
CA SER A 482 -6.33 -19.16 17.46
C SER A 482 -4.91 -18.94 16.90
N VAL A 483 -4.27 -20.02 16.49
CA VAL A 483 -2.92 -20.06 15.89
C VAL A 483 -2.84 -19.06 14.74
N ARG A 484 -1.77 -18.28 14.64
CA ARG A 484 -1.62 -17.28 13.56
C ARG A 484 -1.50 -17.97 12.20
N TYR A 485 -0.64 -18.98 12.13
CA TYR A 485 -0.34 -19.69 10.89
C TYR A 485 -0.93 -21.10 10.89
N CYS A 486 -1.44 -21.48 9.73
CA CYS A 486 -1.99 -22.80 9.45
C CYS A 486 -1.76 -23.05 7.96
N TYR A 487 -1.04 -24.11 7.64
CA TYR A 487 -0.62 -24.45 6.28
C TYR A 487 -1.10 -25.85 5.91
N ILE A 488 -1.40 -26.04 4.63
CA ILE A 488 -1.65 -27.36 4.03
C ILE A 488 -0.42 -27.75 3.21
N GLY A 489 0.24 -28.83 3.61
CA GLY A 489 1.24 -29.53 2.79
C GLY A 489 0.57 -30.66 2.01
N ILE A 490 0.77 -30.69 0.71
CA ILE A 490 0.28 -31.75 -0.18
C ILE A 490 1.31 -32.87 -0.23
N THR A 491 0.85 -34.10 -0.05
CA THR A 491 1.63 -35.35 -0.13
C THR A 491 0.74 -36.42 -0.78
N GLY A 492 1.19 -37.67 -0.87
CA GLY A 492 0.33 -38.77 -1.26
C GLY A 492 0.88 -40.12 -0.84
N SER A 493 0.22 -41.19 -1.24
CA SER A 493 0.74 -42.56 -1.11
C SER A 493 0.52 -43.28 -2.43
N ASP A 494 1.59 -43.85 -2.97
CA ASP A 494 1.58 -44.54 -4.27
C ASP A 494 0.97 -43.73 -5.42
N CYS A 495 1.17 -42.42 -5.49
CA CYS A 495 0.60 -41.57 -6.54
C CYS A 495 1.55 -40.48 -7.00
N ILE A 496 1.33 -39.99 -8.22
CA ILE A 496 2.03 -38.82 -8.77
C ILE A 496 1.02 -37.65 -8.79
N ILE A 497 1.36 -36.50 -8.21
CA ILE A 497 0.53 -35.29 -8.21
C ILE A 497 1.14 -34.25 -9.15
N LYS A 498 0.32 -33.61 -9.98
CA LYS A 498 0.75 -32.69 -11.05
C LYS A 498 -0.12 -31.44 -11.10
N ASP A 499 0.42 -30.40 -11.73
CA ASP A 499 -0.34 -29.20 -12.10
C ASP A 499 -1.10 -28.55 -10.93
N VAL A 500 -0.42 -28.43 -9.79
CA VAL A 500 -0.99 -27.77 -8.61
C VAL A 500 -1.16 -26.26 -8.88
N VAL A 501 -2.42 -25.83 -8.90
CA VAL A 501 -2.84 -24.44 -9.05
C VAL A 501 -3.54 -23.99 -7.78
N THR A 502 -3.20 -22.78 -7.30
CA THR A 502 -3.85 -22.17 -6.13
C THR A 502 -4.45 -20.84 -6.50
N ASP A 503 -5.72 -20.64 -6.17
CA ASP A 503 -6.46 -19.39 -6.29
C ASP A 503 -6.95 -18.93 -4.91
N ARG A 504 -7.12 -17.62 -4.72
CA ARG A 504 -7.57 -17.05 -3.44
C ARG A 504 -8.47 -15.85 -3.66
N GLU A 505 -9.61 -15.85 -2.98
CA GLU A 505 -10.54 -14.72 -3.02
C GLU A 505 -9.94 -13.47 -2.35
N GLU A 506 -10.20 -12.28 -2.90
CA GLU A 506 -9.72 -11.01 -2.34
C GLU A 506 -10.43 -10.65 -1.04
N ASP A 507 -11.73 -10.96 -0.92
CA ASP A 507 -12.53 -10.63 0.25
C ASP A 507 -12.49 -11.75 1.31
N PRO A 508 -12.37 -11.41 2.61
CA PRO A 508 -12.43 -12.41 3.66
C PRO A 508 -13.85 -12.94 3.88
N VAL A 509 -13.98 -14.20 4.27
CA VAL A 509 -15.26 -14.78 4.67
C VAL A 509 -15.73 -14.19 6.01
N LYS A 510 -17.05 -14.20 6.24
CA LYS A 510 -17.63 -13.75 7.52
C LYS A 510 -17.31 -14.72 8.65
N ASP A 511 -17.25 -14.23 9.89
CA ASP A 511 -16.99 -15.06 11.08
C ASP A 511 -17.95 -16.25 11.25
N VAL A 512 -19.17 -16.14 10.74
CA VAL A 512 -20.20 -17.19 10.79
C VAL A 512 -20.09 -18.24 9.67
N TYR A 513 -19.08 -18.13 8.79
CA TYR A 513 -18.94 -19.01 7.64
C TYR A 513 -18.67 -20.47 8.04
N ILE A 514 -17.85 -20.68 9.08
CA ILE A 514 -17.57 -22.00 9.63
C ILE A 514 -18.48 -22.25 10.83
N LYS A 515 -19.27 -23.33 10.78
CA LYS A 515 -20.04 -23.78 11.94
C LYS A 515 -19.05 -24.24 13.02
N ARG A 516 -19.08 -23.61 14.20
CA ARG A 516 -18.23 -24.02 15.32
C ARG A 516 -18.58 -25.44 15.78
N ILE A 517 -17.55 -26.24 16.00
CA ILE A 517 -17.68 -27.63 16.47
C ILE A 517 -17.12 -27.81 17.89
N ALA A 518 -16.32 -26.85 18.35
CA ALA A 518 -15.78 -26.76 19.71
C ALA A 518 -16.04 -25.37 20.32
N GLU A 519 -15.99 -25.30 21.65
CA GLU A 519 -16.11 -24.05 22.40
C GLU A 519 -15.02 -23.05 21.99
N GLU A 520 -15.32 -21.76 22.14
CA GLU A 520 -14.34 -20.70 21.87
C GLU A 520 -13.20 -20.76 22.87
N ILE A 521 -11.98 -20.71 22.36
CA ILE A 521 -10.80 -20.61 23.21
C ILE A 521 -10.68 -19.16 23.63
N SER A 522 -10.94 -18.96 24.92
CA SER A 522 -10.87 -17.70 25.62
C SER A 522 -9.82 -17.82 26.71
N TYR A 523 -8.89 -16.87 26.73
CA TYR A 523 -7.98 -16.65 27.86
C TYR A 523 -8.40 -15.42 28.67
N ILE A 524 -9.68 -15.02 28.53
CA ILE A 524 -10.25 -13.84 29.16
C ILE A 524 -11.32 -14.14 30.20
N ASP A 525 -11.46 -15.40 30.61
CA ASP A 525 -12.47 -15.87 31.59
C ASP A 525 -12.20 -15.41 33.05
N GLY A 526 -11.25 -14.49 33.23
CA GLY A 526 -10.92 -13.87 34.50
C GLY A 526 -11.92 -12.79 34.94
N PRO A 527 -11.72 -12.18 36.12
CA PRO A 527 -12.57 -11.10 36.60
C PRO A 527 -12.57 -9.92 35.63
N GLU A 528 -13.75 -9.42 35.28
CA GLU A 528 -13.91 -8.18 34.52
C GLU A 528 -13.68 -6.96 35.41
N GLY A 529 -13.09 -5.90 34.82
CA GLY A 529 -12.87 -4.63 35.49
C GLY A 529 -13.88 -3.56 35.06
N ASP A 530 -13.41 -2.33 34.93
CA ASP A 530 -14.22 -1.20 34.42
C ASP A 530 -14.44 -1.30 32.91
N ILE A 531 -13.51 -1.97 32.20
CA ILE A 531 -13.57 -2.25 30.76
C ILE A 531 -13.67 -3.79 30.57
N PRO A 532 -14.45 -4.27 29.57
CA PRO A 532 -14.48 -5.68 29.23
C PRO A 532 -13.09 -6.26 28.94
N ASN A 533 -12.88 -7.52 29.35
CA ASN A 533 -11.67 -8.24 29.00
C ASN A 533 -11.58 -8.43 27.48
N ILE A 534 -10.36 -8.50 26.96
CA ILE A 534 -10.12 -8.55 25.51
C ILE A 534 -8.98 -9.51 25.16
N GLN A 535 -9.18 -10.27 24.08
CA GLN A 535 -8.16 -11.16 23.52
C GLN A 535 -7.75 -10.65 22.14
N ILE A 536 -6.46 -10.33 21.98
CA ILE A 536 -5.89 -9.86 20.72
C ILE A 536 -5.14 -11.02 20.07
N ASN A 537 -5.72 -11.60 19.01
CA ASN A 537 -5.20 -12.81 18.37
C ASN A 537 -4.05 -12.54 17.36
N GLY A 538 -3.87 -11.30 16.92
CA GLY A 538 -2.78 -10.91 16.02
C GLY A 538 -2.43 -9.44 16.17
N TYR A 539 -1.40 -8.98 15.45
CA TYR A 539 -0.88 -7.63 15.57
C TYR A 539 -1.97 -6.56 15.40
N ARG A 540 -2.36 -5.98 16.54
CA ARG A 540 -3.40 -4.96 16.67
C ARG A 540 -4.70 -5.33 15.97
N SER A 541 -5.09 -6.60 16.05
CA SER A 541 -6.34 -7.13 15.48
C SER A 541 -7.57 -6.67 16.24
N ASP A 542 -7.40 -6.34 17.52
CA ASP A 542 -8.46 -5.84 18.40
C ASP A 542 -7.88 -4.80 19.38
N ALA A 543 -8.74 -3.99 19.98
CA ALA A 543 -8.36 -2.99 20.96
C ALA A 543 -9.54 -2.67 21.89
N THR A 544 -9.23 -2.24 23.12
CA THR A 544 -10.26 -1.74 24.03
C THR A 544 -10.96 -0.50 23.45
N GLU A 545 -12.10 -0.15 24.04
CA GLU A 545 -12.67 1.18 23.82
C GLU A 545 -11.69 2.30 24.23
N GLY A 546 -11.85 3.47 23.62
CA GLY A 546 -10.99 4.62 23.86
C GLY A 546 -11.23 5.27 25.22
N ILE A 547 -10.22 5.24 26.07
CA ILE A 547 -10.22 5.81 27.42
C ILE A 547 -9.73 7.27 27.35
N PRO A 548 -10.54 8.27 27.74
CA PRO A 548 -10.10 9.67 27.69
C PRO A 548 -8.84 9.92 28.53
N ILE A 549 -7.81 10.51 27.93
CA ILE A 549 -6.55 10.80 28.64
C ILE A 549 -6.71 12.08 29.47
N THR A 550 -6.74 11.90 30.79
CA THR A 550 -6.73 12.97 31.80
C THR A 550 -5.44 12.95 32.62
N ASP A 551 -5.12 14.06 33.30
CA ASP A 551 -3.97 14.08 34.20
C ASP A 551 -4.25 13.20 35.42
N GLY A 552 -3.37 12.23 35.69
CA GLY A 552 -3.54 11.24 36.77
C GLY A 552 -4.13 9.90 36.34
N LEU A 553 -4.57 9.77 35.08
CA LEU A 553 -5.11 8.51 34.55
C LEU A 553 -4.14 7.35 34.80
N THR A 554 -4.64 6.29 35.43
CA THR A 554 -3.93 5.04 35.67
C THR A 554 -4.81 3.89 35.17
N ILE A 555 -4.23 3.05 34.32
CA ILE A 555 -4.85 1.81 33.84
C ILE A 555 -4.10 0.64 34.46
N THR A 556 -4.81 -0.24 35.16
CA THR A 556 -4.24 -1.48 35.72
C THR A 556 -4.95 -2.67 35.11
N PHE A 557 -4.21 -3.70 34.72
CA PHE A 557 -4.80 -4.90 34.12
C PHE A 557 -3.88 -6.10 34.33
N HIS A 558 -4.45 -7.30 34.28
CA HIS A 558 -3.69 -8.53 34.21
C HIS A 558 -3.47 -8.88 32.74
N THR A 559 -2.28 -9.35 32.38
CA THR A 559 -1.96 -9.69 30.99
C THR A 559 -1.12 -10.96 30.89
N MET A 560 -1.37 -11.74 29.84
CA MET A 560 -0.53 -12.86 29.44
C MET A 560 -0.45 -12.96 27.92
N SER A 561 0.69 -13.39 27.38
CA SER A 561 0.75 -13.80 25.97
C SER A 561 -0.01 -15.10 25.76
N LEU A 562 -0.67 -15.25 24.61
CA LEU A 562 -1.40 -16.48 24.28
C LEU A 562 -0.45 -17.69 24.25
N PRO A 563 -0.92 -18.92 24.50
CA PRO A 563 -0.06 -20.11 24.45
C PRO A 563 0.66 -20.33 23.12
N THR A 564 0.08 -19.83 22.02
CA THR A 564 0.66 -19.80 20.67
C THR A 564 1.75 -18.76 20.49
N ALA A 565 1.91 -17.81 21.41
CA ALA A 565 2.95 -16.81 21.35
C ALA A 565 4.33 -17.45 21.53
N ARG A 566 5.22 -17.17 20.57
CA ARG A 566 6.58 -17.72 20.53
C ARG A 566 7.68 -16.66 20.68
N LEU A 567 7.31 -15.38 20.66
CA LEU A 567 8.23 -14.27 20.42
C LEU A 567 8.07 -13.20 21.50
N VAL A 568 9.16 -12.51 21.81
CA VAL A 568 9.22 -11.51 22.89
C VAL A 568 8.31 -10.30 22.64
N TRP A 569 8.02 -10.00 21.37
CA TRP A 569 7.13 -8.91 20.98
C TRP A 569 5.64 -9.24 21.06
N HIS A 570 5.26 -10.50 21.31
CA HIS A 570 3.87 -10.86 21.57
C HIS A 570 3.46 -10.41 22.97
N CYS A 571 3.19 -9.12 23.10
CA CYS A 571 2.96 -8.45 24.37
C CYS A 571 1.87 -7.37 24.23
N PRO A 572 1.43 -6.77 25.35
CA PRO A 572 0.52 -5.64 25.32
C PRO A 572 1.15 -4.39 24.73
N PHE A 573 0.31 -3.62 24.04
CA PHE A 573 0.63 -2.27 23.59
C PHE A 573 -0.41 -1.27 24.12
N VAL A 574 -0.01 -0.01 24.19
CA VAL A 574 -0.88 1.13 24.50
C VAL A 574 -0.85 2.08 23.32
N SER A 575 -1.99 2.26 22.67
CA SER A 575 -2.15 3.22 21.58
C SER A 575 -2.68 4.54 22.13
N ILE A 576 -2.00 5.65 21.81
CA ILE A 576 -2.41 7.02 22.12
C ILE A 576 -2.87 7.66 20.81
N TYR A 577 -4.14 8.00 20.72
CA TYR A 577 -4.75 8.40 19.44
C TYR A 577 -5.88 9.41 19.61
N SER A 578 -6.34 9.94 18.48
CA SER A 578 -7.60 10.66 18.35
C SER A 578 -8.44 10.05 17.22
N SER A 579 -9.74 9.88 17.43
CA SER A 579 -10.71 9.52 16.39
C SER A 579 -12.09 10.07 16.74
N GLY A 580 -12.93 10.29 15.73
CA GLY A 580 -14.27 10.85 15.90
C GLY A 580 -15.25 9.93 16.63
N ASP A 581 -15.04 8.62 16.53
CA ASP A 581 -15.86 7.57 17.16
C ASP A 581 -15.21 6.94 18.40
N LYS A 582 -14.06 7.47 18.83
CA LYS A 582 -13.25 6.98 19.96
C LYS A 582 -12.70 5.57 19.77
N LYS A 583 -12.77 4.98 18.56
CA LYS A 583 -12.23 3.64 18.27
C LYS A 583 -10.85 3.73 17.62
N VAL A 584 -10.01 2.76 17.93
CA VAL A 584 -8.74 2.54 17.20
C VAL A 584 -9.07 2.21 15.75
N LYS A 585 -8.36 2.84 14.80
CA LYS A 585 -8.64 2.76 13.35
C LYS A 585 -10.07 3.19 12.95
N GLY A 586 -10.74 3.99 13.79
CA GLY A 586 -12.07 4.55 13.52
C GLY A 586 -12.05 5.81 12.63
N GLU A 587 -13.13 6.57 12.65
CA GLU A 587 -13.28 7.77 11.80
C GLU A 587 -12.21 8.84 12.11
N ASN A 588 -11.50 9.32 11.08
CA ASN A 588 -10.42 10.31 11.22
C ASN A 588 -9.31 9.90 12.22
N PHE A 589 -9.03 8.61 12.33
CA PHE A 589 -8.02 8.07 13.23
C PHE A 589 -6.64 8.67 12.98
N LYS A 590 -6.02 9.18 14.05
CA LYS A 590 -4.62 9.60 14.09
C LYS A 590 -3.96 9.01 15.33
N GLU A 591 -2.88 8.27 15.13
CA GLU A 591 -2.09 7.68 16.23
C GLU A 591 -0.87 8.55 16.53
N TYR A 592 -0.76 9.04 17.76
CA TYR A 592 0.35 9.88 18.20
C TYR A 592 1.47 9.08 18.85
N ALA A 593 1.18 7.95 19.49
CA ALA A 593 2.20 7.07 20.04
C ALA A 593 1.66 5.65 20.19
N LEU A 594 2.56 4.67 20.05
CA LEU A 594 2.33 3.28 20.39
C LEU A 594 3.40 2.84 21.39
N VAL A 595 3.02 2.63 22.64
CA VAL A 595 3.94 2.17 23.69
C VAL A 595 3.85 0.66 23.78
N ARG A 596 4.94 -0.05 23.43
CA ARG A 596 4.99 -1.51 23.46
C ARG A 596 5.74 -2.01 24.68
N PHE A 597 5.23 -3.06 25.32
CA PHE A 597 5.74 -3.51 26.62
C PHE A 597 7.05 -4.29 26.54
N ASP A 598 7.40 -4.76 25.34
CA ASP A 598 8.75 -5.23 24.99
C ASP A 598 9.79 -4.10 24.96
N GLY A 599 9.39 -2.84 25.21
CA GLY A 599 10.30 -1.70 25.19
C GLY A 599 10.78 -1.35 23.79
N GLU A 600 10.12 -1.86 22.75
CA GLU A 600 10.42 -1.46 21.39
C GLU A 600 9.93 -0.03 21.15
N ASN A 601 10.87 0.89 20.94
CA ASN A 601 10.53 2.27 20.58
C ASN A 601 10.11 2.37 19.11
N TRP A 602 9.05 3.13 18.89
CA TRP A 602 8.50 3.49 17.59
C TRP A 602 8.55 5.02 17.52
N ASP A 603 9.60 5.57 16.91
CA ASP A 603 9.67 7.02 16.74
C ASP A 603 8.50 7.49 15.88
N SER A 604 7.97 8.67 16.22
CA SER A 604 6.74 9.21 15.68
C SER A 604 6.87 9.65 14.24
N ASN A 605 5.81 9.37 13.47
CA ASN A 605 5.50 10.09 12.25
C ASN A 605 5.28 11.59 12.55
N ASP A 606 5.30 12.47 11.52
CA ASP A 606 5.23 13.95 11.57
C ASP A 606 4.13 14.61 12.45
N ILE A 607 3.19 13.84 13.02
CA ILE A 607 2.04 14.31 13.79
C ILE A 607 2.28 14.39 15.31
N SER A 608 3.42 13.90 15.81
CA SER A 608 3.85 14.05 17.21
C SER A 608 5.39 14.01 17.32
N ASP A 609 5.93 14.54 18.42
CA ASP A 609 7.33 14.31 18.85
C ASP A 609 7.30 13.36 20.06
N ASN A 610 7.69 12.10 19.84
CA ASN A 610 7.77 11.08 20.88
C ASN A 610 9.20 10.93 21.36
N ARG A 611 9.37 10.90 22.69
CA ARG A 611 10.65 10.59 23.32
C ARG A 611 10.48 9.47 24.31
N MET A 612 10.84 8.27 23.87
CA MET A 612 10.79 7.07 24.70
C MET A 612 12.14 6.82 25.39
N ILE A 613 12.09 6.65 26.70
CA ILE A 613 13.22 6.21 27.52
C ILE A 613 12.90 4.80 28.00
N ILE A 614 13.75 3.85 27.65
CA ILE A 614 13.65 2.46 28.09
C ILE A 614 14.86 2.13 28.97
N ASN A 615 14.60 1.61 30.16
CA ASN A 615 15.63 1.14 31.08
C ASN A 615 15.33 -0.29 31.52
N GLN A 616 16.34 -1.16 31.47
CA GLN A 616 16.29 -2.46 32.15
C GLN A 616 16.59 -2.22 33.63
N THR A 617 15.68 -2.64 34.51
CA THR A 617 15.85 -2.55 35.96
C THR A 617 16.64 -3.76 36.47
N ASP A 618 17.09 -3.73 37.73
CA ASP A 618 17.81 -4.85 38.36
C ASP A 618 16.99 -6.16 38.37
N ASN A 619 15.67 -6.07 38.14
CA ASN A 619 14.76 -7.21 38.08
C ASN A 619 14.64 -7.82 36.67
N PHE A 620 15.32 -7.28 35.64
CA PHE A 620 15.27 -7.84 34.30
C PHE A 620 16.10 -9.14 34.20
N GLY A 621 15.41 -10.28 34.18
CA GLY A 621 16.03 -11.61 34.11
C GLY A 621 16.56 -12.03 32.73
N GLY A 622 16.49 -11.14 31.73
CA GLY A 622 16.80 -11.46 30.33
C GLY A 622 15.55 -11.80 29.50
N TRP A 623 15.69 -11.79 28.18
CA TRP A 623 14.57 -11.94 27.23
C TRP A 623 13.87 -13.30 27.26
N ASP A 624 14.61 -14.39 27.54
CA ASP A 624 14.00 -15.71 27.68
C ASP A 624 13.15 -15.81 28.95
N VAL A 625 13.64 -15.26 30.07
CA VAL A 625 12.87 -15.17 31.31
C VAL A 625 11.66 -14.27 31.12
N TRP A 626 11.81 -13.14 30.43
CA TRP A 626 10.69 -12.27 30.08
C TRP A 626 9.64 -13.05 29.28
N LYS A 627 10.00 -13.69 28.16
CA LYS A 627 9.05 -14.48 27.36
C LYS A 627 8.28 -15.52 28.21
N GLU A 628 8.95 -16.24 29.10
CA GLU A 628 8.30 -17.23 29.98
C GLU A 628 7.36 -16.59 31.01
N GLU A 629 7.76 -15.50 31.65
CA GLU A 629 6.91 -14.78 32.60
C GLU A 629 5.72 -14.09 31.92
N ASN A 630 5.90 -13.58 30.69
CA ASN A 630 4.81 -13.07 29.85
C ASN A 630 3.74 -14.12 29.61
N LYS A 631 4.18 -15.36 29.38
CA LYS A 631 3.31 -16.50 29.09
C LYS A 631 2.57 -16.99 30.33
N LYS A 632 3.18 -16.89 31.51
CA LYS A 632 2.53 -17.18 32.80
C LYS A 632 1.49 -16.11 33.18
N GLY A 633 1.74 -14.87 32.76
CA GLY A 633 0.89 -13.72 33.03
C GLY A 633 1.33 -12.92 34.26
N TYR A 634 1.10 -11.62 34.22
CA TYR A 634 1.50 -10.67 35.25
C TYR A 634 0.55 -9.46 35.29
N ASP A 635 0.58 -8.72 36.40
CA ASP A 635 -0.17 -7.48 36.54
C ASP A 635 0.64 -6.30 36.00
N ALA A 636 0.03 -5.57 35.07
CA ALA A 636 0.60 -4.39 34.44
C ALA A 636 -0.07 -3.12 34.94
N VAL A 637 0.71 -2.04 34.97
CA VAL A 637 0.25 -0.70 35.34
C VAL A 637 0.77 0.31 34.33
N VAL A 638 -0.13 1.11 33.78
CA VAL A 638 0.18 2.22 32.88
C VAL A 638 -0.33 3.51 33.50
N LYS A 639 0.56 4.48 33.69
CA LYS A 639 0.24 5.79 34.26
C LYS A 639 0.44 6.87 33.23
N PHE A 640 -0.52 7.78 33.16
CA PHE A 640 -0.52 8.93 32.27
C PHE A 640 -0.48 10.23 33.09
N GLN A 641 0.38 11.15 32.66
CA GLN A 641 0.35 12.54 33.11
C GLN A 641 0.10 13.42 31.91
N ARG A 642 -0.84 14.35 32.02
CA ARG A 642 -1.23 15.22 30.91
C ARG A 642 -1.04 16.68 31.31
N LYS A 643 -0.19 17.37 30.56
CA LYS A 643 0.02 18.82 30.67
C LYS A 643 -0.19 19.46 29.31
N ASP A 644 -1.38 20.05 29.11
CA ASP A 644 -1.82 20.63 27.84
C ASP A 644 -1.73 19.63 26.67
N ASN A 645 -0.75 19.83 25.78
CA ASN A 645 -0.46 19.03 24.60
C ASN A 645 0.65 17.99 24.82
N LYS A 646 1.15 17.85 26.05
CA LYS A 646 2.17 16.88 26.43
C LYS A 646 1.55 15.75 27.24
N ILE A 647 1.76 14.51 26.77
CA ILE A 647 1.39 13.29 27.48
C ILE A 647 2.68 12.59 27.91
N ILE A 648 2.75 12.19 29.17
CA ILE A 648 3.82 11.33 29.68
C ILE A 648 3.20 10.01 30.09
N THR A 649 3.62 8.94 29.44
CA THR A 649 3.16 7.57 29.70
C THR A 649 4.28 6.80 30.38
N THR A 650 3.99 6.18 31.50
CA THR A 650 4.98 5.39 32.27
C THR A 650 4.43 4.01 32.60
N THR A 651 5.25 2.99 32.41
CA THR A 651 4.92 1.60 32.75
C THR A 651 6.20 0.84 33.07
N GLU A 652 6.10 -0.19 33.92
CA GLU A 652 7.21 -1.09 34.23
C GLU A 652 6.67 -2.52 34.16
N ASN A 653 7.21 -3.30 33.23
CA ASN A 653 6.73 -4.64 32.94
C ASN A 653 7.92 -5.60 32.95
N LEU A 654 7.94 -6.49 33.94
CA LEU A 654 8.93 -7.58 34.07
C LEU A 654 10.39 -7.14 33.89
N GLY A 655 10.73 -6.04 34.56
CA GLY A 655 12.08 -5.46 34.56
C GLY A 655 12.34 -4.47 33.44
N ILE A 656 11.38 -4.22 32.55
CA ILE A 656 11.46 -3.19 31.51
C ILE A 656 10.68 -1.96 31.95
N PHE A 657 11.39 -0.89 32.31
CA PHE A 657 10.80 0.42 32.59
C PHE A 657 10.72 1.23 31.30
N ILE A 658 9.53 1.72 30.98
CA ILE A 658 9.25 2.54 29.80
C ILE A 658 8.67 3.88 30.25
N LYS A 659 9.26 4.95 29.74
CA LYS A 659 8.73 6.30 29.85
C LYS A 659 8.66 6.92 28.47
N ASP A 660 7.45 7.03 27.93
CA ASP A 660 7.21 7.77 26.70
C ASP A 660 6.75 9.20 27.00
N THR A 661 7.26 10.15 26.24
CA THR A 661 6.86 11.56 26.28
C THR A 661 6.37 11.96 24.91
N THR A 662 5.05 11.97 24.73
CA THR A 662 4.36 12.33 23.49
C THR A 662 4.03 13.83 23.49
N LEU A 663 4.50 14.58 22.51
CA LEU A 663 4.10 15.96 22.26
C LEU A 663 3.16 16.03 21.07
N ILE A 664 1.91 16.48 21.30
CA ILE A 664 0.89 16.64 20.27
C ILE A 664 1.10 17.96 19.53
N THR A 665 1.32 17.91 18.22
CA THR A 665 1.70 19.09 17.40
C THR A 665 0.53 19.67 16.61
N ASP A 666 -0.53 18.91 16.36
CA ASP A 666 -1.66 19.34 15.52
C ASP A 666 -2.77 20.11 16.26
N GLY A 667 -2.61 20.31 17.57
CA GLY A 667 -3.54 21.05 18.42
C GLY A 667 -4.77 20.28 18.87
N ASN A 668 -4.85 18.96 18.60
CA ASN A 668 -5.98 18.15 19.04
C ASN A 668 -6.02 18.00 20.57
N LYS A 669 -7.22 18.16 21.14
CA LYS A 669 -7.46 18.05 22.59
C LYS A 669 -8.19 16.78 22.99
N GLU A 670 -8.87 16.12 22.05
CA GLU A 670 -9.59 14.88 22.30
C GLU A 670 -8.64 13.71 22.04
N LEU A 671 -8.05 13.22 23.14
CA LEU A 671 -7.02 12.20 23.12
C LEU A 671 -7.48 11.02 23.96
N TYR A 672 -7.31 9.83 23.39
CA TYR A 672 -7.73 8.56 23.97
C TYR A 672 -6.55 7.60 24.07
N ALA A 673 -6.58 6.76 25.10
CA ALA A 673 -5.71 5.59 25.23
C ALA A 673 -6.54 4.33 25.02
N ALA A 674 -6.01 3.36 24.29
CA ALA A 674 -6.58 2.02 24.21
C ALA A 674 -5.49 0.97 24.41
N LEU A 675 -5.84 -0.13 25.08
CA LEU A 675 -4.99 -1.31 25.17
C LEU A 675 -5.19 -2.17 23.92
N THR A 676 -4.09 -2.64 23.35
CA THR A 676 -4.04 -3.55 22.20
C THR A 676 -2.80 -4.44 22.36
N GLY A 677 -2.34 -5.13 21.32
CA GLY A 677 -1.17 -6.00 21.43
C GLY A 677 -0.94 -6.87 20.20
N ASP A 678 -0.15 -7.92 20.36
CA ASP A 678 -0.04 -9.04 19.42
C ASP A 678 -0.03 -10.35 20.23
N GLN A 679 -0.95 -11.27 19.93
CA GLN A 679 -1.12 -12.55 20.63
C GLN A 679 -1.11 -12.42 22.15
N VAL A 680 -2.03 -11.61 22.70
CA VAL A 680 -2.11 -11.32 24.12
C VAL A 680 -3.55 -11.31 24.62
N ALA A 681 -3.77 -11.76 25.85
CA ALA A 681 -5.02 -11.61 26.59
C ALA A 681 -4.87 -10.54 27.67
N LEU A 682 -5.86 -9.65 27.77
CA LEU A 682 -5.92 -8.58 28.76
C LEU A 682 -7.20 -8.76 29.60
N THR A 683 -7.04 -8.88 30.91
CA THR A 683 -8.15 -9.10 31.85
C THR A 683 -8.11 -8.14 33.03
N ASN A 684 -9.21 -8.04 33.79
CA ASN A 684 -9.30 -7.25 35.01
C ASN A 684 -8.90 -5.78 34.79
N ILE A 685 -9.29 -5.21 33.65
CA ILE A 685 -8.88 -3.88 33.21
C ILE A 685 -9.63 -2.81 34.02
N LYS A 686 -8.90 -2.07 34.85
CA LYS A 686 -9.45 -1.03 35.73
C LYS A 686 -8.88 0.33 35.39
N ILE A 687 -9.76 1.34 35.46
CA ILE A 687 -9.45 2.73 35.22
C ILE A 687 -9.51 3.49 36.54
N LYS A 688 -8.47 4.27 36.82
CA LYS A 688 -8.46 5.23 37.92
C LYS A 688 -8.08 6.59 37.39
N HIS A 689 -8.91 7.60 37.67
CA HIS A 689 -8.63 9.01 37.37
C HIS A 689 -8.02 9.74 38.57
#